data_AF-A0A3M1Y741-F1
#
_entry.id   AF-A0A3M1Y741-F1
#
_cell.length_a   1.000
_cell.length_b   1.000
_cell.length_c   1.000
_cell.angle_alpha   90.00
_cell.angle_beta   90.00
_cell.angle_gamma   90.00
#
_symmetry.space_group_name_H-M   'P 1'
#
loop_
_entity.id
_entity.type
_entity.pdbx_description
1 polymer ?
#
loop_
_entity_poly.entity_id
_entity_poly.type
_entity_poly.pdbx_seq_one_letter_code
_entity_poly.pdbx_strand_id
1 'polypeptide(L)'
;MRRFFAGIDGGSVSVKIVLIDENSKLLESIYRRHRGHPFTVAHEILKELSIKYPDLYVLFTGSAGKNIATSLNAPYLDELSAQALSTRRFYPEVRTIIEMGGEDSKLIILDGDSIKDFSLNSVCAAGTGSFLDQQAERLRLSIEEFSELSLKSKKPPRIAGRCSVFAKSDMIHLQQIATPVEDIVAGLCFAVARNFKGSIVRGRPIYPEVSFQGGVALNRGMVRAFKEVFGLERLIVPEQTALMGAYGAALKALEESLCWKVDIEKMEMVLSSMSFHEKGHRPLIGKDDDFAQRHLKGFPVSKVSLTHSEKRDVYLGIDIGSISTNLAVIDEQGSLITKRYLMTAGRPIEAVLQGLREIGEEIKDRVVVRGVGTTGSGRYMIADFVGADIVKNEITAQATAASFIDPEVDTIFEIGGQDSKYISLRDGVIVDFEMNKACAAGTGSFLEEQAEKLNISIKEEFARTAFCSENPCRLGERCTVFMENSLMVNLQRGARKEDLLAGLAYSIVENYINRVVAGRPIGERIFFQGGTAFNKAVVAAFEKFLGKKITVPPNHDVTGAIGMALIARDYVKNRGIEKSNFKGFDLVNRKYSLNSFECKGCENLCEINRVKIEGEKEYLFYGGRCEKYDIRRKRTNDIEDLFAFREELLWSSHNEWLKKRQEGYQPRRGRIGIPYVFFFHDYLPYWSTLLWELGFDVVVSAKTNRHITNLGVESVLAETCYPVKVAHGHVRYLMEQGIKDIFLPSFVNLCLPDD
;
A
#
# COMPACT_ATOMS: atom_id res chain seq x y z
N MET A 1 -19.80 -18.71 -48.93
CA MET A 1 -20.25 -18.22 -47.61
C MET A 1 -19.43 -16.97 -47.30
N ARG A 2 -20.03 -15.93 -46.73
CA ARG A 2 -19.26 -14.74 -46.29
C ARG A 2 -18.40 -15.11 -45.09
N ARG A 3 -17.12 -14.76 -45.12
CA ARG A 3 -16.21 -14.93 -43.98
C ARG A 3 -16.38 -13.76 -43.02
N PHE A 4 -16.24 -14.02 -41.73
CA PHE A 4 -16.29 -13.00 -40.68
C PHE A 4 -15.01 -13.07 -39.86
N PHE A 5 -14.44 -11.92 -39.52
CA PHE A 5 -13.17 -11.82 -38.82
C PHE A 5 -13.37 -11.13 -37.49
N ALA A 6 -12.96 -11.78 -36.40
CA ALA A 6 -13.02 -11.23 -35.07
C ALA A 6 -11.61 -11.07 -34.48
N GLY A 7 -11.39 -9.94 -33.83
CA GLY A 7 -10.25 -9.76 -32.94
C GLY A 7 -10.70 -9.88 -31.50
N ILE A 8 -9.97 -10.65 -30.70
CA ILE A 8 -10.24 -10.84 -29.28
C ILE A 8 -9.07 -10.30 -28.47
N ASP A 9 -9.29 -9.20 -27.77
CA ASP A 9 -8.39 -8.68 -26.75
C ASP A 9 -8.79 -9.24 -25.38
N GLY A 10 -8.07 -10.27 -24.95
CA GLY A 10 -8.14 -10.76 -23.58
C GLY A 10 -7.20 -9.93 -22.72
N GLY A 11 -7.71 -8.84 -22.15
CA GLY A 11 -6.95 -7.98 -21.23
C GLY A 11 -6.88 -8.56 -19.82
N SER A 12 -6.33 -7.78 -18.88
CA SER A 12 -6.14 -8.23 -17.49
C SER A 12 -7.44 -8.36 -16.68
N VAL A 13 -8.47 -7.57 -17.02
CA VAL A 13 -9.76 -7.52 -16.29
C VAL A 13 -11.00 -7.75 -17.17
N SER A 14 -10.83 -7.74 -18.50
CA SER A 14 -11.93 -7.77 -19.47
C SER A 14 -11.55 -8.53 -20.74
N VAL A 15 -12.52 -9.21 -21.34
CA VAL A 15 -12.45 -9.72 -22.71
C VAL A 15 -13.21 -8.76 -23.62
N LYS A 16 -12.57 -8.38 -24.72
CA LYS A 16 -13.09 -7.41 -25.67
C LYS A 16 -13.06 -8.03 -27.06
N ILE A 17 -14.15 -7.90 -27.81
CA ILE A 17 -14.30 -8.53 -29.12
C ILE A 17 -14.77 -7.49 -30.11
N VAL A 18 -14.14 -7.47 -31.28
CA VAL A 18 -14.54 -6.68 -32.43
C VAL A 18 -14.74 -7.64 -33.60
N LEU A 19 -15.92 -7.62 -34.20
CA LEU A 19 -16.27 -8.42 -35.37
C LEU A 19 -16.41 -7.52 -36.61
N ILE A 20 -15.68 -7.85 -37.67
CA ILE A 20 -15.73 -7.15 -38.97
C ILE A 20 -16.06 -8.10 -40.11
N ASP A 21 -16.61 -7.54 -41.20
CA ASP A 21 -16.78 -8.24 -42.47
C ASP A 21 -15.54 -8.10 -43.39
N GLU A 22 -15.58 -8.73 -44.56
CA GLU A 22 -14.53 -8.69 -45.59
C GLU A 22 -14.22 -7.27 -46.11
N ASN A 23 -15.11 -6.30 -45.88
CA ASN A 23 -14.92 -4.89 -46.25
C ASN A 23 -14.43 -4.04 -45.07
N SER A 24 -13.95 -4.67 -43.98
CA SER A 24 -13.55 -4.00 -42.74
C SER A 24 -14.68 -3.24 -42.04
N LYS A 25 -15.96 -3.53 -42.33
CA LYS A 25 -17.08 -2.89 -41.67
C LYS A 25 -17.35 -3.54 -40.31
N LEU A 26 -17.51 -2.73 -39.26
CA LEU A 26 -17.93 -3.20 -37.94
C LEU A 26 -19.32 -3.84 -38.00
N LEU A 27 -19.44 -5.04 -37.47
CA LEU A 27 -20.71 -5.74 -37.32
C LEU A 27 -21.17 -5.77 -35.86
N GLU A 28 -20.27 -6.14 -34.95
CA GLU A 28 -20.58 -6.28 -33.52
C GLU A 28 -19.33 -5.98 -32.69
N SER A 29 -19.54 -5.39 -31.51
CA SER A 29 -18.47 -5.08 -30.56
C SER A 29 -18.92 -5.39 -29.13
N ILE A 30 -18.08 -6.08 -28.37
CA ILE A 30 -18.42 -6.56 -27.03
C ILE A 30 -17.29 -6.20 -26.07
N TYR A 31 -17.66 -5.69 -24.89
CA TYR A 31 -16.76 -5.48 -23.77
C TYR A 31 -17.36 -6.17 -22.54
N ARG A 32 -16.70 -7.20 -22.01
CA ARG A 32 -17.20 -7.95 -20.83
C ARG A 32 -16.09 -8.13 -19.81
N ARG A 33 -16.32 -7.69 -18.55
CA ARG A 33 -15.38 -7.96 -17.45
C ARG A 33 -15.39 -9.45 -17.14
N HIS A 34 -14.22 -10.08 -17.08
CA HIS A 34 -14.12 -11.52 -16.90
C HIS A 34 -13.99 -11.97 -15.45
N ARG A 35 -13.72 -11.06 -14.51
CA ARG A 35 -13.61 -11.34 -13.05
C ARG A 35 -12.72 -12.56 -12.74
N GLY A 36 -11.53 -12.59 -13.36
CA GLY A 36 -10.61 -13.73 -13.21
C GLY A 36 -10.84 -14.93 -14.13
N HIS A 37 -11.90 -14.96 -14.94
CA HIS A 37 -12.23 -16.10 -15.83
C HIS A 37 -12.21 -15.73 -17.33
N PRO A 38 -11.08 -15.27 -17.89
CA PRO A 38 -11.02 -14.75 -19.27
C PRO A 38 -11.35 -15.82 -20.32
N PHE A 39 -10.91 -17.07 -20.12
CA PHE A 39 -11.19 -18.15 -21.08
C PHE A 39 -12.69 -18.49 -21.13
N THR A 40 -13.33 -18.63 -19.96
CA THR A 40 -14.78 -18.90 -19.86
C THR A 40 -15.59 -17.82 -20.54
N VAL A 41 -15.28 -16.55 -20.27
CA VAL A 41 -15.97 -15.43 -20.89
C VAL A 41 -15.73 -15.37 -22.40
N ALA A 42 -14.51 -15.62 -22.88
CA ALA A 42 -14.23 -15.69 -24.30
C ALA A 42 -15.02 -16.82 -24.99
N HIS A 43 -15.12 -17.98 -24.34
CA HIS A 43 -15.90 -19.12 -24.82
C HIS A 43 -17.40 -18.79 -24.92
N GLU A 44 -18.00 -18.22 -23.88
CA GLU A 44 -19.41 -17.82 -23.89
C GLU A 44 -19.72 -16.87 -25.05
N ILE A 45 -18.90 -15.83 -25.22
CA ILE A 45 -19.12 -14.85 -26.29
C ILE A 45 -18.91 -15.49 -27.67
N LEU A 46 -17.86 -16.30 -27.84
CA LEU A 46 -17.61 -16.97 -29.12
C LEU A 46 -18.71 -17.96 -29.49
N LYS A 47 -19.30 -18.65 -28.51
CA LYS A 47 -20.45 -19.54 -28.71
C LYS A 47 -21.68 -18.78 -29.18
N GLU A 48 -21.96 -17.61 -28.59
CA GLU A 48 -23.03 -16.71 -29.04
C GLU A 48 -22.78 -16.22 -30.48
N LEU A 49 -21.54 -15.80 -30.79
CA LEU A 49 -21.18 -15.26 -32.10
C LEU A 49 -21.12 -16.35 -33.19
N SER A 50 -20.65 -17.56 -32.90
CA SER A 50 -20.57 -18.64 -33.89
C SER A 50 -21.95 -19.10 -34.38
N ILE A 51 -22.99 -18.94 -33.56
CA ILE A 51 -24.39 -19.21 -33.95
C ILE A 51 -24.88 -18.16 -34.96
N LYS A 52 -24.56 -16.88 -34.72
CA LYS A 52 -24.93 -15.78 -35.63
C LYS A 52 -24.07 -15.75 -36.90
N TYR A 53 -22.82 -16.18 -36.81
CA TYR A 53 -21.79 -16.06 -37.84
C TYR A 53 -21.04 -17.41 -38.03
N PRO A 54 -21.55 -18.32 -38.87
CA PRO A 54 -21.05 -19.71 -38.96
C PRO A 54 -19.63 -19.90 -39.54
N ASP A 55 -19.06 -18.89 -40.21
CA ASP A 55 -17.71 -18.91 -40.79
C ASP A 55 -16.83 -17.82 -40.15
N LEU A 56 -16.68 -17.94 -38.82
CA LEU A 56 -15.99 -17.00 -37.95
C LEU A 56 -14.52 -17.38 -37.74
N TYR A 57 -13.64 -16.42 -38.01
CA TYR A 57 -12.20 -16.52 -37.86
C TYR A 57 -11.71 -15.52 -36.82
N VAL A 58 -10.82 -15.95 -35.94
CA VAL A 58 -10.40 -15.17 -34.77
C VAL A 58 -8.89 -14.99 -34.72
N LEU A 59 -8.43 -13.79 -34.37
CA LEU A 59 -7.07 -13.54 -33.92
C LEU A 59 -7.09 -12.96 -32.49
N PHE A 60 -6.25 -13.52 -31.62
CA PHE A 60 -6.18 -13.12 -30.22
C PHE A 60 -5.08 -12.09 -29.99
N THR A 61 -5.30 -11.18 -29.04
CA THR A 61 -4.31 -10.23 -28.52
C THR A 61 -4.55 -9.97 -27.02
N GLY A 62 -3.70 -9.16 -26.39
CA GLY A 62 -3.78 -8.87 -24.95
C GLY A 62 -3.10 -9.92 -24.06
N SER A 63 -3.02 -9.63 -22.77
CA SER A 63 -2.29 -10.42 -21.77
C SER A 63 -2.92 -11.80 -21.50
N ALA A 64 -4.21 -11.85 -21.19
CA ALA A 64 -4.96 -13.10 -21.07
C ALA A 64 -5.22 -13.77 -22.43
N GLY A 65 -5.32 -12.98 -23.51
CA GLY A 65 -5.52 -13.51 -24.86
C GLY A 65 -4.36 -14.39 -25.34
N LYS A 66 -3.12 -14.10 -24.91
CA LYS A 66 -1.96 -14.97 -25.18
C LYS A 66 -2.15 -16.38 -24.61
N ASN A 67 -2.66 -16.46 -23.38
CA ASN A 67 -2.90 -17.75 -22.72
C ASN A 67 -4.04 -18.51 -23.43
N ILE A 68 -5.13 -17.82 -23.77
CA ILE A 68 -6.25 -18.41 -24.52
C ILE A 68 -5.77 -18.96 -25.87
N ALA A 69 -5.02 -18.15 -26.63
CA ALA A 69 -4.49 -18.54 -27.93
C ALA A 69 -3.56 -19.76 -27.84
N THR A 70 -2.66 -19.77 -26.85
CA THR A 70 -1.74 -20.88 -26.62
C THR A 70 -2.49 -22.18 -26.32
N SER A 71 -3.48 -22.15 -25.42
CA SER A 71 -4.27 -23.33 -25.07
C SER A 71 -5.10 -23.86 -26.25
N LEU A 72 -5.49 -22.99 -27.19
CA LEU A 72 -6.21 -23.36 -28.40
C LEU A 72 -5.31 -23.69 -29.59
N ASN A 73 -3.98 -23.56 -29.45
CA ASN A 73 -3.05 -23.58 -30.58
C ASN A 73 -3.49 -22.64 -31.72
N ALA A 74 -3.98 -21.45 -31.34
CA ALA A 74 -4.46 -20.40 -32.22
C ALA A 74 -3.39 -19.30 -32.37
N PRO A 75 -3.41 -18.51 -33.46
CA PRO A 75 -2.45 -17.44 -33.65
C PRO A 75 -2.69 -16.30 -32.64
N TYR A 76 -1.62 -15.58 -32.33
CA TYR A 76 -1.59 -14.47 -31.38
C TYR A 76 -0.87 -13.28 -31.99
N LEU A 77 -1.46 -12.09 -31.88
CA LEU A 77 -0.87 -10.81 -32.23
C LEU A 77 -0.48 -10.09 -30.95
N ASP A 78 0.77 -9.58 -30.89
CA ASP A 78 1.19 -8.77 -29.76
C ASP A 78 0.36 -7.47 -29.68
N GLU A 79 0.09 -7.05 -28.44
CA GLU A 79 -0.83 -5.94 -28.20
C GLU A 79 -0.32 -4.61 -28.74
N LEU A 80 1.01 -4.38 -28.75
CA LEU A 80 1.58 -3.13 -29.25
C LEU A 80 1.31 -2.98 -30.74
N SER A 81 1.53 -4.05 -31.51
CA SER A 81 1.19 -4.10 -32.94
C SER A 81 -0.29 -3.94 -33.18
N ALA A 82 -1.15 -4.58 -32.37
CA ALA A 82 -2.59 -4.46 -32.50
C ALA A 82 -3.07 -3.01 -32.29
N GLN A 83 -2.61 -2.35 -31.22
CA GLN A 83 -2.94 -0.95 -30.94
C GLN A 83 -2.39 -0.01 -32.03
N ALA A 84 -1.16 -0.23 -32.49
CA ALA A 84 -0.57 0.58 -33.57
C ALA A 84 -1.36 0.46 -34.88
N LEU A 85 -1.78 -0.76 -35.25
CA LEU A 85 -2.51 -1.01 -36.50
C LEU A 85 -3.87 -0.32 -36.52
N SER A 86 -4.68 -0.49 -35.47
CA SER A 86 -6.00 0.16 -35.40
C SER A 86 -5.88 1.68 -35.32
N THR A 87 -4.91 2.19 -34.58
CA THR A 87 -4.64 3.63 -34.49
C THR A 87 -4.30 4.20 -35.86
N ARG A 88 -3.36 3.58 -36.58
CA ARG A 88 -2.96 4.04 -37.93
C ARG A 88 -4.12 4.01 -38.92
N ARG A 89 -5.02 3.02 -38.80
CA ARG A 89 -6.18 2.86 -39.69
C ARG A 89 -7.22 3.97 -39.52
N PHE A 90 -7.43 4.44 -38.30
CA PHE A 90 -8.50 5.39 -37.97
C PHE A 90 -7.99 6.83 -37.75
N TYR A 91 -6.75 6.98 -37.28
CA TYR A 91 -6.11 8.24 -36.90
C TYR A 91 -4.66 8.28 -37.41
N PRO A 92 -4.43 8.34 -38.73
CA PRO A 92 -3.09 8.29 -39.33
C PRO A 92 -2.18 9.46 -38.92
N GLU A 93 -2.74 10.55 -38.37
CA GLU A 93 -1.99 11.68 -37.84
C GLU A 93 -1.34 11.43 -36.48
N VAL A 94 -1.80 10.41 -35.73
CA VAL A 94 -1.34 10.13 -34.36
C VAL A 94 0.11 9.65 -34.37
N ARG A 95 0.95 10.25 -33.52
CA ARG A 95 2.35 9.85 -33.34
C ARG A 95 2.65 9.25 -31.98
N THR A 96 1.78 9.48 -31.00
CA THR A 96 1.95 8.94 -29.65
C THR A 96 0.65 8.29 -29.19
N ILE A 97 0.72 7.03 -28.77
CA ILE A 97 -0.39 6.32 -28.13
C ILE A 97 -0.07 6.22 -26.63
N ILE A 98 -1.01 6.67 -25.82
CA ILE A 98 -1.09 6.39 -24.39
C ILE A 98 -2.22 5.37 -24.25
N GLU A 99 -1.93 4.16 -23.81
CA GLU A 99 -2.93 3.14 -23.54
C GLU A 99 -2.95 2.85 -22.04
N MET A 100 -4.14 2.76 -21.45
CA MET A 100 -4.30 2.45 -20.04
C MET A 100 -5.46 1.49 -19.80
N GLY A 101 -5.11 0.27 -19.42
CA GLY A 101 -6.00 -0.82 -19.08
C GLY A 101 -6.23 -0.97 -17.57
N GLY A 102 -6.71 -2.15 -17.18
CA GLY A 102 -7.01 -2.48 -15.78
C GLY A 102 -5.75 -2.62 -14.92
N GLU A 103 -4.72 -3.31 -15.41
CA GLU A 103 -3.48 -3.59 -14.65
C GLU A 103 -2.21 -3.21 -15.42
N ASP A 104 -2.34 -2.85 -16.69
CA ASP A 104 -1.24 -2.45 -17.56
C ASP A 104 -1.50 -1.07 -18.18
N SER A 105 -0.42 -0.44 -18.60
CA SER A 105 -0.37 0.91 -19.15
C SER A 105 0.84 1.04 -20.06
N LYS A 106 0.66 1.67 -21.21
CA LYS A 106 1.61 1.64 -22.32
C LYS A 106 1.79 3.02 -22.92
N LEU A 107 3.03 3.35 -23.24
CA LEU A 107 3.38 4.42 -24.15
C LEU A 107 3.90 3.78 -25.44
N ILE A 108 3.35 4.16 -26.58
CA ILE A 108 3.80 3.72 -27.90
C ILE A 108 4.10 4.96 -28.74
N ILE A 109 5.30 5.03 -29.31
CA ILE A 109 5.72 6.10 -30.21
C ILE A 109 5.78 5.51 -31.61
N LEU A 110 5.02 6.11 -32.53
CA LEU A 110 4.94 5.70 -33.93
C LEU A 110 5.91 6.51 -34.80
N ASP A 111 6.48 5.86 -35.81
CA ASP A 111 7.23 6.49 -36.89
C ASP A 111 6.79 5.89 -38.22
N GLY A 112 5.92 6.62 -38.91
CA GLY A 112 5.21 6.16 -40.10
C GLY A 112 4.49 4.84 -39.82
N ASP A 113 4.97 3.78 -40.48
CA ASP A 113 4.34 2.46 -40.44
C ASP A 113 4.86 1.54 -39.31
N SER A 114 5.78 2.03 -38.48
CA SER A 114 6.50 1.23 -37.48
C SER A 114 6.40 1.80 -36.08
N ILE A 115 6.61 0.94 -35.07
CA ILE A 115 6.77 1.36 -33.68
C ILE A 115 8.24 1.74 -33.49
N LYS A 116 8.48 3.01 -33.18
CA LYS A 116 9.84 3.56 -32.97
C LYS A 116 10.36 3.28 -31.57
N ASP A 117 9.50 3.43 -30.57
CA ASP A 117 9.83 3.21 -29.17
C ASP A 117 8.56 2.91 -28.39
N PHE A 118 8.70 2.22 -27.26
CA PHE A 118 7.61 1.94 -26.36
C PHE A 118 8.07 1.79 -24.91
N SER A 119 7.13 1.95 -23.98
CA SER A 119 7.36 1.77 -22.56
C SER A 119 6.11 1.21 -21.91
N LEU A 120 6.29 0.32 -20.94
CA LEU A 120 5.22 -0.38 -20.25
C LEU A 120 5.41 -0.19 -18.74
N ASN A 121 4.31 -0.14 -17.97
CA ASN A 121 4.44 -0.24 -16.53
C ASN A 121 5.01 -1.59 -16.13
N SER A 122 5.82 -1.60 -15.06
CA SER A 122 6.16 -2.84 -14.37
C SER A 122 4.91 -3.49 -13.78
N VAL A 123 5.02 -4.73 -13.31
CA VAL A 123 3.96 -5.55 -12.68
C VAL A 123 3.08 -4.80 -11.66
N CYS A 124 3.48 -3.64 -11.11
CA CYS A 124 2.64 -2.87 -10.20
C CYS A 124 1.40 -2.25 -10.90
N ALA A 125 0.19 -2.59 -10.43
CA ALA A 125 -1.09 -1.98 -10.82
C ALA A 125 -1.27 -0.53 -10.29
N ALA A 126 -0.25 0.07 -9.67
CA ALA A 126 -0.31 1.45 -9.25
C ALA A 126 -0.25 2.37 -10.47
N GLY A 127 -1.30 3.19 -10.65
CA GLY A 127 -1.42 4.09 -11.79
C GLY A 127 -2.18 3.51 -12.99
N THR A 128 -2.97 2.45 -12.81
CA THR A 128 -3.83 1.84 -13.85
C THR A 128 -5.32 1.96 -13.49
N GLY A 129 -6.22 1.35 -14.27
CA GLY A 129 -7.65 1.34 -13.98
C GLY A 129 -8.03 0.66 -12.66
N SER A 130 -7.36 -0.43 -12.27
CA SER A 130 -7.59 -1.12 -11.00
C SER A 130 -7.34 -0.20 -9.80
N PHE A 131 -6.34 0.70 -9.88
CA PHE A 131 -6.13 1.72 -8.85
C PHE A 131 -7.36 2.63 -8.68
N LEU A 132 -7.99 3.05 -9.79
CA LEU A 132 -9.18 3.91 -9.76
C LEU A 132 -10.40 3.14 -9.25
N ASP A 133 -10.63 1.91 -9.73
CA ASP A 133 -11.71 1.02 -9.24
C ASP A 133 -11.63 0.89 -7.71
N GLN A 134 -10.43 0.60 -7.20
CA GLN A 134 -10.15 0.46 -5.78
C GLN A 134 -10.37 1.74 -4.97
N GLN A 135 -10.19 2.92 -5.56
CA GLN A 135 -10.47 4.18 -4.85
C GLN A 135 -11.95 4.57 -4.93
N ALA A 136 -12.61 4.27 -6.05
CA ALA A 136 -14.04 4.48 -6.22
C ALA A 136 -14.84 3.63 -5.23
N GLU A 137 -14.50 2.34 -5.09
CA GLU A 137 -15.11 1.44 -4.11
C GLU A 137 -14.98 1.96 -2.67
N ARG A 138 -13.80 2.48 -2.30
CA ARG A 138 -13.56 3.08 -0.97
C ARG A 138 -14.40 4.32 -0.72
N LEU A 139 -14.69 5.10 -1.77
CA LEU A 139 -15.59 6.25 -1.71
C LEU A 139 -17.07 5.85 -1.88
N ARG A 140 -17.36 4.56 -2.10
CA ARG A 140 -18.69 4.03 -2.40
C ARG A 140 -19.31 4.67 -3.65
N LEU A 141 -18.47 4.85 -4.66
CA LEU A 141 -18.85 5.38 -5.97
C LEU A 141 -18.71 4.29 -7.03
N SER A 142 -19.60 4.31 -8.01
CA SER A 142 -19.33 3.66 -9.30
C SER A 142 -18.19 4.38 -10.03
N ILE A 143 -17.52 3.70 -10.95
CA ILE A 143 -16.43 4.31 -11.72
C ILE A 143 -16.94 5.41 -12.67
N GLU A 144 -18.21 5.31 -13.08
CA GLU A 144 -18.93 6.31 -13.87
C GLU A 144 -19.22 7.58 -13.03
N GLU A 145 -19.71 7.44 -11.80
CA GLU A 145 -19.89 8.57 -10.87
C GLU A 145 -18.55 9.22 -10.53
N PHE A 146 -17.51 8.41 -10.30
CA PHE A 146 -16.15 8.88 -10.07
C PHE A 146 -15.66 9.73 -11.26
N SER A 147 -15.88 9.27 -12.49
CA SER A 147 -15.54 10.02 -13.71
C SER A 147 -16.22 11.38 -13.76
N GLU A 148 -17.54 11.44 -13.53
CA GLU A 148 -18.28 12.71 -13.62
C GLU A 148 -18.00 13.67 -12.45
N LEU A 149 -17.83 13.16 -11.23
CA LEU A 149 -17.51 14.00 -10.06
C LEU A 149 -16.16 14.70 -10.20
N SER A 150 -15.16 14.02 -10.77
CA SER A 150 -13.82 14.58 -10.97
C SER A 150 -13.82 15.91 -11.75
N LEU A 151 -14.80 16.12 -12.64
CA LEU A 151 -14.88 17.29 -13.49
C LEU A 151 -15.34 18.53 -12.74
N LYS A 152 -16.01 18.36 -11.59
CA LYS A 152 -16.53 19.47 -10.77
C LYS A 152 -15.43 20.19 -9.98
N SER A 153 -14.32 19.50 -9.71
CA SER A 153 -13.19 20.07 -8.96
C SER A 153 -12.48 21.18 -9.74
N LYS A 154 -12.31 22.33 -9.09
CA LYS A 154 -11.48 23.43 -9.63
C LYS A 154 -10.04 23.37 -9.14
N LYS A 155 -9.81 22.81 -7.96
CA LYS A 155 -8.51 22.80 -7.29
C LYS A 155 -8.23 21.43 -6.67
N PRO A 156 -7.89 20.42 -7.48
CA PRO A 156 -7.61 19.09 -6.98
C PRO A 156 -6.43 19.10 -5.98
N PRO A 157 -6.55 18.43 -4.82
CA PRO A 157 -5.47 18.30 -3.86
C PRO A 157 -4.38 17.36 -4.41
N ARG A 158 -3.19 17.44 -3.80
CA ARG A 158 -2.10 16.53 -4.15
C ARG A 158 -2.27 15.22 -3.39
N ILE A 159 -2.53 14.14 -4.13
CA ILE A 159 -2.60 12.78 -3.60
C ILE A 159 -1.44 11.95 -4.17
N ALA A 160 -0.91 11.01 -3.38
CA ALA A 160 0.07 10.03 -3.81
C ALA A 160 -0.53 9.06 -4.85
N GLY A 161 0.04 9.03 -6.06
CA GLY A 161 -0.39 8.15 -7.17
C GLY A 161 0.48 6.93 -7.39
N ARG A 162 1.43 6.64 -6.50
CA ARG A 162 2.40 5.52 -6.64
C ARG A 162 1.99 4.22 -5.97
N CYS A 163 0.98 4.26 -5.11
CA CYS A 163 0.52 3.09 -4.37
C CYS A 163 -0.90 3.34 -3.85
N SER A 164 -1.77 2.34 -3.96
CA SER A 164 -3.14 2.39 -3.42
C SER A 164 -3.15 2.57 -1.89
N VAL A 165 -2.17 2.01 -1.18
CA VAL A 165 -2.06 2.15 0.29
C VAL A 165 -1.82 3.60 0.69
N PHE A 166 -0.87 4.29 0.06
CA PHE A 166 -0.62 5.71 0.35
C PHE A 166 -1.77 6.60 -0.12
N ALA A 167 -2.38 6.30 -1.26
CA ALA A 167 -3.56 7.02 -1.73
C ALA A 167 -4.72 6.92 -0.71
N LYS A 168 -4.95 5.73 -0.15
CA LYS A 168 -5.94 5.50 0.92
C LYS A 168 -5.66 6.38 2.14
N SER A 169 -4.42 6.42 2.61
CA SER A 169 -4.03 7.28 3.75
C SER A 169 -4.30 8.76 3.46
N ASP A 170 -3.90 9.25 2.29
CA ASP A 170 -4.15 10.63 1.87
C ASP A 170 -5.65 10.93 1.74
N MET A 171 -6.44 10.00 1.18
CA MET A 171 -7.89 10.15 1.04
C MET A 171 -8.61 10.21 2.40
N ILE A 172 -8.30 9.29 3.32
CA ILE A 172 -8.87 9.27 4.67
C ILE A 172 -8.59 10.60 5.37
N HIS A 173 -7.36 11.09 5.21
CA HIS A 173 -6.96 12.36 5.77
C HIS A 173 -7.75 13.55 5.18
N LEU A 174 -7.85 13.61 3.85
CA LEU A 174 -8.65 14.63 3.16
C LEU A 174 -10.14 14.58 3.58
N GLN A 175 -10.69 13.38 3.79
CA GLN A 175 -12.05 13.20 4.30
C GLN A 175 -12.20 13.70 5.75
N GLN A 176 -11.20 13.48 6.61
CA GLN A 176 -11.22 13.95 8.00
C GLN A 176 -11.25 15.48 8.12
N ILE A 177 -10.61 16.19 7.19
CA ILE A 177 -10.68 17.66 7.11
C ILE A 177 -11.85 18.16 6.25
N ALA A 178 -12.80 17.28 5.93
CA ALA A 178 -14.00 17.58 5.15
C ALA A 178 -13.71 18.14 3.74
N THR A 179 -12.63 17.68 3.09
CA THR A 179 -12.39 17.98 1.67
C THR A 179 -13.54 17.43 0.82
N PRO A 180 -14.10 18.21 -0.12
CA PRO A 180 -15.16 17.74 -1.01
C PRO A 180 -14.75 16.49 -1.79
N VAL A 181 -15.68 15.56 -1.99
CA VAL A 181 -15.40 14.27 -2.64
C VAL A 181 -14.96 14.48 -4.09
N GLU A 182 -15.55 15.43 -4.81
CA GLU A 182 -15.15 15.81 -6.17
C GLU A 182 -13.69 16.26 -6.26
N ASP A 183 -13.19 16.96 -5.23
CA ASP A 183 -11.79 17.39 -5.17
C ASP A 183 -10.88 16.19 -4.94
N ILE A 184 -11.21 15.30 -4.00
CA ILE A 184 -10.44 14.06 -3.74
C ILE A 184 -10.36 13.21 -5.01
N VAL A 185 -11.49 12.99 -5.67
CA VAL A 185 -11.62 12.20 -6.89
C VAL A 185 -10.76 12.80 -8.03
N ALA A 186 -10.82 14.11 -8.23
CA ALA A 186 -9.94 14.78 -9.19
C ALA A 186 -8.46 14.68 -8.79
N GLY A 187 -8.13 14.83 -7.51
CA GLY A 187 -6.79 14.64 -6.97
C GLY A 187 -6.19 13.28 -7.31
N LEU A 188 -7.01 12.23 -7.28
CA LEU A 188 -6.65 10.86 -7.67
C LEU A 188 -6.37 10.75 -9.18
N CYS A 189 -7.22 11.31 -10.04
CA CYS A 189 -6.98 11.31 -11.49
C CYS A 189 -5.64 11.96 -11.85
N PHE A 190 -5.38 13.14 -11.27
CA PHE A 190 -4.10 13.83 -11.46
C PHE A 190 -2.92 13.08 -10.84
N ALA A 191 -3.14 12.32 -9.77
CA ALA A 191 -2.10 11.47 -9.18
C ALA A 191 -1.70 10.35 -10.13
N VAL A 192 -2.67 9.71 -10.80
CA VAL A 192 -2.43 8.67 -11.82
C VAL A 192 -1.73 9.25 -13.05
N ALA A 193 -2.19 10.37 -13.60
CA ALA A 193 -1.55 10.99 -14.76
C ALA A 193 -0.09 11.40 -14.48
N ARG A 194 0.19 11.98 -13.30
CA ARG A 194 1.56 12.29 -12.87
C ARG A 194 2.41 11.02 -12.69
N ASN A 195 1.81 9.94 -12.18
CA ASN A 195 2.50 8.66 -12.07
C ASN A 195 2.90 8.19 -13.46
N PHE A 196 1.96 8.13 -14.41
CA PHE A 196 2.22 7.69 -15.79
C PHE A 196 3.38 8.49 -16.43
N LYS A 197 3.38 9.81 -16.28
CA LYS A 197 4.46 10.69 -16.75
C LYS A 197 5.82 10.32 -16.14
N GLY A 198 5.89 10.05 -14.83
CA GLY A 198 7.15 9.72 -14.17
C GLY A 198 7.60 8.26 -14.36
N SER A 199 6.68 7.30 -14.40
CA SER A 199 6.97 5.87 -14.32
C SER A 199 7.00 5.17 -15.67
N ILE A 200 6.23 5.63 -16.65
CA ILE A 200 6.11 5.01 -17.97
C ILE A 200 6.81 5.87 -19.02
N VAL A 201 6.54 7.17 -19.05
CA VAL A 201 7.16 8.06 -20.04
C VAL A 201 8.66 8.19 -19.82
N ARG A 202 9.11 8.35 -18.55
CA ARG A 202 10.53 8.39 -18.16
C ARG A 202 11.39 9.32 -19.02
N GLY A 203 10.89 10.52 -19.29
CA GLY A 203 11.60 11.54 -20.08
C GLY A 203 11.59 11.31 -21.59
N ARG A 204 10.93 10.26 -22.10
CA ARG A 204 10.72 10.09 -23.55
C ARG A 204 9.92 11.26 -24.13
N PRO A 205 10.22 11.68 -25.38
CA PRO A 205 9.47 12.74 -26.04
C PRO A 205 8.03 12.28 -26.28
N ILE A 206 7.07 13.18 -26.00
CA ILE A 206 5.67 13.02 -26.40
C ILE A 206 5.48 13.87 -27.65
N TYR A 207 5.25 13.22 -28.79
CA TYR A 207 5.01 13.91 -30.04
C TYR A 207 3.55 14.37 -30.11
N PRO A 208 3.26 15.56 -30.69
CA PRO A 208 1.90 16.04 -30.91
C PRO A 208 1.02 15.04 -31.66
N GLU A 209 -0.31 15.22 -31.55
CA GLU A 209 -1.33 14.23 -31.94
C GLU A 209 -1.21 12.95 -31.10
N VAL A 210 -1.62 13.07 -29.84
CA VAL A 210 -1.63 11.99 -28.87
C VAL A 210 -3.00 11.31 -28.87
N SER A 211 -3.02 9.99 -28.98
CA SER A 211 -4.23 9.17 -28.76
C SER A 211 -4.22 8.58 -27.35
N PHE A 212 -5.29 8.76 -26.59
CA PHE A 212 -5.50 8.10 -25.30
C PHE A 212 -6.52 6.97 -25.44
N GLN A 213 -6.08 5.75 -25.16
CA GLN A 213 -6.76 4.50 -25.46
C GLN A 213 -6.91 3.63 -24.21
N GLY A 214 -7.72 2.58 -24.31
CA GLY A 214 -7.97 1.64 -23.22
C GLY A 214 -9.22 1.98 -22.40
N GLY A 215 -9.51 1.15 -21.40
CA GLY A 215 -10.71 1.29 -20.57
C GLY A 215 -10.70 2.56 -19.73
N VAL A 216 -9.51 3.00 -19.27
CA VAL A 216 -9.39 4.21 -18.42
C VAL A 216 -9.64 5.50 -19.20
N ALA A 217 -9.47 5.49 -20.52
CA ALA A 217 -9.77 6.63 -21.37
C ALA A 217 -11.28 6.97 -21.44
N LEU A 218 -12.16 6.06 -21.00
CA LEU A 218 -13.58 6.36 -20.78
C LEU A 218 -13.81 7.30 -19.59
N ASN A 219 -12.86 7.37 -18.65
CA ASN A 219 -12.94 8.25 -17.50
C ASN A 219 -12.54 9.69 -17.88
N ARG A 220 -13.53 10.59 -17.91
CA ARG A 220 -13.34 11.99 -18.35
C ARG A 220 -12.43 12.78 -17.41
N GLY A 221 -12.39 12.42 -16.13
CA GLY A 221 -11.42 12.94 -15.17
C GLY A 221 -9.98 12.62 -15.53
N MET A 222 -9.74 11.39 -15.98
CA MET A 222 -8.44 10.97 -16.49
C MET A 222 -8.08 11.70 -17.79
N VAL A 223 -9.02 11.84 -18.73
CA VAL A 223 -8.81 12.63 -19.96
C VAL A 223 -8.39 14.06 -19.64
N ARG A 224 -9.08 14.72 -18.69
CA ARG A 224 -8.71 16.05 -18.19
C ARG A 224 -7.32 16.05 -17.57
N ALA A 225 -7.06 15.13 -16.65
CA ALA A 225 -5.79 15.04 -15.95
C ALA A 225 -4.61 14.84 -16.92
N PHE A 226 -4.74 13.98 -17.93
CA PHE A 226 -3.71 13.79 -18.96
C PHE A 226 -3.48 15.06 -19.76
N LYS A 227 -4.54 15.75 -20.22
CA LYS A 227 -4.39 17.04 -20.93
C LYS A 227 -3.59 18.06 -20.11
N GLU A 228 -3.97 18.26 -18.85
CA GLU A 228 -3.35 19.27 -17.99
C GLU A 228 -1.92 18.88 -17.55
N VAL A 229 -1.68 17.61 -17.18
CA VAL A 229 -0.36 17.15 -16.70
C VAL A 229 0.69 17.11 -17.82
N PHE A 230 0.28 16.79 -19.04
CA PHE A 230 1.15 16.75 -20.21
C PHE A 230 1.19 18.08 -20.97
N GLY A 231 0.32 19.05 -20.66
CA GLY A 231 0.23 20.32 -21.38
C GLY A 231 -0.21 20.14 -22.84
N LEU A 232 -1.13 19.20 -23.08
CA LEU A 232 -1.59 18.86 -24.44
C LEU A 232 -2.76 19.74 -24.84
N GLU A 233 -2.62 20.46 -25.95
CA GLU A 233 -3.73 21.23 -26.56
C GLU A 233 -4.81 20.29 -27.10
N ARG A 234 -4.39 19.20 -27.75
CA ARG A 234 -5.26 18.16 -28.31
C ARG A 234 -4.87 16.78 -27.79
N LEU A 235 -5.86 16.07 -27.26
CA LEU A 235 -5.79 14.66 -26.87
C LEU A 235 -6.96 13.94 -27.54
N ILE A 236 -6.65 13.02 -28.43
CA ILE A 236 -7.62 12.25 -29.21
C ILE A 236 -8.06 11.05 -28.37
N VAL A 237 -9.33 10.94 -28.07
CA VAL A 237 -9.92 9.75 -27.43
C VAL A 237 -10.80 9.07 -28.48
N PRO A 238 -10.39 7.91 -29.04
CA PRO A 238 -11.18 7.23 -30.05
C PRO A 238 -12.58 6.87 -29.54
N GLU A 239 -13.57 6.88 -30.43
CA GLU A 239 -14.96 6.51 -30.07
C GLU A 239 -15.04 5.11 -29.42
N GLN A 240 -14.25 4.16 -29.95
CA GLN A 240 -14.15 2.79 -29.43
C GLN A 240 -12.85 2.59 -28.65
N THR A 241 -12.46 3.58 -27.83
CA THR A 241 -11.18 3.63 -27.10
C THR A 241 -10.79 2.32 -26.40
N ALA A 242 -11.74 1.63 -25.77
CA ALA A 242 -11.48 0.40 -25.05
C ALA A 242 -11.14 -0.79 -25.97
N LEU A 243 -11.57 -0.74 -27.23
CA LEU A 243 -11.58 -1.87 -28.18
C LEU A 243 -10.46 -1.80 -29.23
N MET A 244 -9.63 -0.77 -29.21
CA MET A 244 -8.59 -0.52 -30.23
C MET A 244 -7.66 -1.72 -30.45
N GLY A 245 -7.28 -2.45 -29.39
CA GLY A 245 -6.48 -3.68 -29.51
C GLY A 245 -7.23 -4.81 -30.23
N ALA A 246 -8.48 -5.09 -29.83
CA ALA A 246 -9.33 -6.07 -30.52
C ALA A 246 -9.55 -5.68 -31.99
N TYR A 247 -9.71 -4.39 -32.28
CA TYR A 247 -9.83 -3.90 -33.64
C TYR A 247 -8.60 -4.19 -34.49
N GLY A 248 -7.41 -3.94 -33.95
CA GLY A 248 -6.15 -4.25 -34.61
C GLY A 248 -6.02 -5.74 -34.92
N ALA A 249 -6.37 -6.61 -33.96
CA ALA A 249 -6.37 -8.04 -34.20
C ALA A 249 -7.38 -8.45 -35.30
N ALA A 250 -8.57 -7.85 -35.34
CA ALA A 250 -9.57 -8.13 -36.38
C ALA A 250 -9.07 -7.72 -37.78
N LEU A 251 -8.48 -6.52 -37.90
CA LEU A 251 -7.91 -6.02 -39.16
C LEU A 251 -6.76 -6.92 -39.64
N LYS A 252 -5.87 -7.32 -38.73
CA LYS A 252 -4.74 -8.20 -39.06
C LYS A 252 -5.19 -9.59 -39.51
N ALA A 253 -6.23 -10.13 -38.88
CA ALA A 253 -6.85 -11.40 -39.28
C ALA A 253 -7.39 -11.35 -40.71
N LEU A 254 -8.01 -10.22 -41.10
CA LEU A 254 -8.51 -9.97 -42.45
C LEU A 254 -7.37 -9.83 -43.47
N GLU A 255 -6.32 -9.06 -43.15
CA GLU A 255 -5.21 -8.75 -44.07
C GLU A 255 -4.32 -9.95 -44.41
N GLU A 256 -3.95 -10.76 -43.40
CA GLU A 256 -2.93 -11.80 -43.56
C GLU A 256 -3.48 -13.24 -43.51
N SER A 257 -4.79 -13.41 -43.34
CA SER A 257 -5.41 -14.72 -43.08
C SER A 257 -4.78 -15.46 -41.88
N LEU A 258 -4.11 -14.72 -40.98
CA LEU A 258 -3.54 -15.23 -39.74
C LEU A 258 -4.65 -15.34 -38.70
N CYS A 259 -5.45 -16.38 -38.79
CA CYS A 259 -6.66 -16.51 -37.97
C CYS A 259 -7.00 -17.97 -37.67
N TRP A 260 -7.56 -18.21 -36.49
CA TRP A 260 -8.09 -19.49 -36.06
C TRP A 260 -9.58 -19.56 -36.35
N LYS A 261 -10.01 -20.60 -37.07
CA LYS A 261 -11.44 -20.88 -37.26
C LYS A 261 -12.03 -21.33 -35.93
N VAL A 262 -13.11 -20.69 -35.50
CA VAL A 262 -13.73 -20.98 -34.20
C VAL A 262 -14.19 -22.43 -34.13
N ASP A 263 -13.75 -23.12 -33.08
CA ASP A 263 -14.10 -24.49 -32.74
C ASP A 263 -14.53 -24.54 -31.26
N ILE A 264 -15.84 -24.56 -31.05
CA ILE A 264 -16.44 -24.53 -29.71
C ILE A 264 -16.19 -25.82 -28.95
N GLU A 265 -16.20 -26.98 -29.62
CA GLU A 265 -15.93 -28.28 -28.97
C GLU A 265 -14.50 -28.32 -28.42
N LYS A 266 -13.53 -27.82 -29.18
CA LYS A 266 -12.15 -27.68 -28.72
C LYS A 266 -12.04 -26.74 -27.51
N MET A 267 -12.78 -25.62 -27.49
CA MET A 267 -12.81 -24.72 -26.33
C MET A 267 -13.40 -25.41 -25.09
N GLU A 268 -14.48 -26.18 -25.24
CA GLU A 268 -15.12 -26.94 -24.15
C GLU A 268 -14.19 -28.05 -23.61
N MET A 269 -13.44 -28.73 -24.48
CA MET A 269 -12.40 -29.69 -24.10
C MET A 269 -11.26 -29.04 -23.31
N VAL A 270 -10.79 -27.87 -23.73
CA VAL A 270 -9.74 -27.13 -23.00
C VAL A 270 -10.27 -26.68 -21.64
N LEU A 271 -11.48 -26.10 -21.58
CA LEU A 271 -12.10 -25.66 -20.32
C LEU A 271 -12.26 -26.79 -19.30
N SER A 272 -12.65 -27.98 -19.76
CA SER A 272 -12.80 -29.15 -18.88
C SER A 272 -11.47 -29.77 -18.42
N SER A 273 -10.38 -29.53 -19.15
CA SER A 273 -9.03 -30.01 -18.82
C SER A 273 -8.16 -28.97 -18.10
N MET A 274 -8.59 -27.70 -18.04
CA MET A 274 -7.92 -26.64 -17.28
C MET A 274 -7.90 -27.00 -15.79
N SER A 275 -6.81 -27.61 -15.36
CA SER A 275 -6.52 -27.92 -13.97
C SER A 275 -5.18 -27.30 -13.61
N PHE A 276 -5.15 -26.59 -12.48
CA PHE A 276 -3.94 -25.93 -12.02
C PHE A 276 -2.90 -27.00 -11.60
N HIS A 277 -1.77 -27.07 -12.30
CA HIS A 277 -0.75 -28.12 -12.13
C HIS A 277 0.52 -27.66 -11.41
N GLU A 278 0.56 -26.44 -10.87
CA GLU A 278 1.75 -25.95 -10.16
C GLU A 278 1.81 -26.51 -8.73
N LYS A 279 3.02 -26.92 -8.30
CA LYS A 279 3.23 -27.46 -6.96
C LYS A 279 3.13 -26.35 -5.92
N GLY A 280 2.06 -26.41 -5.13
CA GLY A 280 1.74 -25.47 -4.06
C GLY A 280 2.54 -25.69 -2.77
N HIS A 281 2.09 -25.02 -1.71
CA HIS A 281 2.52 -25.30 -0.34
C HIS A 281 1.91 -26.60 0.18
N ARG A 282 2.25 -26.98 1.41
CA ARG A 282 1.60 -28.10 2.10
C ARG A 282 0.18 -27.69 2.52
N PRO A 283 -0.79 -28.62 2.59
CA PRO A 283 -2.10 -28.36 3.18
C PRO A 283 -1.98 -27.72 4.58
N LEU A 284 -2.87 -26.77 4.89
CA LEU A 284 -2.89 -26.07 6.17
C LEU A 284 -3.19 -27.02 7.34
N ILE A 285 -4.06 -28.01 7.11
CA ILE A 285 -4.39 -29.07 8.06
C ILE A 285 -4.10 -30.42 7.41
N GLY A 286 -3.34 -31.26 8.10
CA GLY A 286 -3.08 -32.64 7.73
C GLY A 286 -4.04 -33.59 8.42
N LYS A 287 -4.23 -34.79 7.85
CA LYS A 287 -5.12 -35.82 8.41
C LYS A 287 -4.70 -36.29 9.82
N ASP A 288 -3.41 -36.20 10.14
CA ASP A 288 -2.82 -36.70 11.38
C ASP A 288 -2.33 -35.58 12.34
N ASP A 289 -2.75 -34.32 12.14
CA ASP A 289 -2.31 -33.22 13.00
C ASP A 289 -3.29 -32.89 14.15
N ASP A 290 -2.75 -32.29 15.21
CA ASP A 290 -3.49 -31.91 16.42
C ASP A 290 -4.08 -30.49 16.34
N PHE A 291 -3.98 -29.82 15.18
CA PHE A 291 -4.33 -28.41 15.02
C PHE A 291 -5.80 -28.15 15.36
N ALA A 292 -6.69 -28.98 14.82
CA ALA A 292 -8.13 -28.88 15.06
C ALA A 292 -8.47 -29.00 16.55
N GLN A 293 -7.77 -29.87 17.29
CA GLN A 293 -8.00 -30.08 18.71
C GLN A 293 -7.58 -28.86 19.55
N ARG A 294 -6.49 -28.19 19.15
CA ARG A 294 -5.93 -27.03 19.87
C ARG A 294 -6.62 -25.72 19.54
N HIS A 295 -7.06 -25.51 18.30
CA HIS A 295 -7.49 -24.19 17.83
C HIS A 295 -8.95 -24.07 17.39
N LEU A 296 -9.65 -25.18 17.12
CA LEU A 296 -11.06 -25.14 16.66
C LEU A 296 -12.07 -25.41 17.78
N LYS A 297 -11.63 -25.90 18.94
CA LYS A 297 -12.47 -25.96 20.15
C LYS A 297 -12.46 -24.59 20.82
N GLY A 298 -13.63 -24.02 21.08
CA GLY A 298 -13.74 -22.70 21.73
C GLY A 298 -13.09 -22.69 23.10
N PHE A 299 -12.39 -21.61 23.44
CA PHE A 299 -11.87 -21.43 24.79
C PHE A 299 -13.04 -21.19 25.77
N PRO A 300 -13.04 -21.83 26.95
CA PRO A 300 -14.01 -21.48 27.99
C PRO A 300 -13.75 -20.03 28.42
N VAL A 301 -14.65 -19.13 28.04
CA VAL A 301 -14.63 -17.75 28.53
C VAL A 301 -15.24 -17.77 29.92
N SER A 302 -14.39 -17.77 30.95
CA SER A 302 -14.84 -17.52 32.32
C SER A 302 -15.30 -16.07 32.44
N LYS A 303 -16.59 -15.81 32.24
CA LYS A 303 -17.18 -14.53 32.65
C LYS A 303 -17.14 -14.47 34.17
N VAL A 304 -16.30 -13.59 34.72
CA VAL A 304 -16.36 -13.25 36.14
C VAL A 304 -17.70 -12.54 36.38
N SER A 305 -18.66 -13.26 36.95
CA SER A 305 -19.95 -12.66 37.32
C SER A 305 -19.74 -11.72 38.50
N LEU A 306 -20.02 -10.42 38.32
CA LEU A 306 -20.01 -9.44 39.39
C LEU A 306 -21.18 -9.72 40.34
N THR A 307 -20.94 -10.40 41.45
CA THR A 307 -21.94 -10.60 42.52
C THR A 307 -22.21 -9.30 43.29
N HIS A 308 -23.42 -9.18 43.84
CA HIS A 308 -24.04 -7.91 44.26
C HIS A 308 -23.53 -7.26 45.56
N SER A 309 -22.49 -7.77 46.23
CA SER A 309 -22.26 -7.40 47.64
C SER A 309 -21.12 -6.41 47.92
N GLU A 310 -20.10 -6.24 47.05
CA GLU A 310 -18.97 -5.34 47.36
C GLU A 310 -18.37 -4.66 46.11
N LYS A 311 -17.95 -3.39 46.27
CA LYS A 311 -17.23 -2.66 45.21
C LYS A 311 -15.83 -3.25 45.06
N ARG A 312 -15.46 -3.68 43.86
CA ARG A 312 -14.12 -4.24 43.58
C ARG A 312 -13.16 -3.18 43.05
N ASP A 313 -11.91 -3.22 43.49
CA ASP A 313 -10.84 -2.43 42.93
C ASP A 313 -10.41 -2.99 41.56
N VAL A 314 -10.35 -2.11 40.56
CA VAL A 314 -10.06 -2.49 39.17
C VAL A 314 -9.07 -1.54 38.51
N TYR A 315 -8.45 -2.02 37.43
CA TYR A 315 -7.47 -1.27 36.66
C TYR A 315 -7.85 -1.30 35.18
N LEU A 316 -7.77 -0.15 34.52
CA LEU A 316 -8.15 0.01 33.11
C LEU A 316 -6.90 0.21 32.25
N GLY A 317 -6.77 -0.60 31.22
CA GLY A 317 -5.80 -0.40 30.16
C GLY A 317 -6.50 0.02 28.87
N ILE A 318 -5.94 1.02 28.20
CA ILE A 318 -6.43 1.52 26.92
C ILE A 318 -5.28 1.44 25.90
N ASP A 319 -5.48 0.69 24.83
CA ASP A 319 -4.54 0.53 23.73
C ASP A 319 -5.12 1.17 22.47
N ILE A 320 -4.46 2.23 21.98
CA ILE A 320 -4.97 3.10 20.93
C ILE A 320 -4.14 2.92 19.66
N GLY A 321 -4.56 1.97 18.83
CA GLY A 321 -4.01 1.72 17.51
C GLY A 321 -4.64 2.59 16.42
N SER A 322 -4.01 2.58 15.23
CA SER A 322 -4.53 3.29 14.05
C SER A 322 -5.81 2.67 13.47
N ILE A 323 -5.97 1.36 13.62
CA ILE A 323 -7.13 0.59 13.14
C ILE A 323 -8.14 0.33 14.25
N SER A 324 -7.67 -0.10 15.41
CA SER A 324 -8.51 -0.47 16.55
C SER A 324 -8.11 0.25 17.83
N THR A 325 -9.10 0.44 18.70
CA THR A 325 -8.97 0.97 20.04
C THR A 325 -9.53 -0.08 20.99
N ASN A 326 -8.67 -0.54 21.89
CA ASN A 326 -8.96 -1.66 22.78
C ASN A 326 -8.98 -1.17 24.23
N LEU A 327 -10.00 -1.55 24.99
CA LEU A 327 -10.09 -1.27 26.42
C LEU A 327 -10.20 -2.60 27.16
N ALA A 328 -9.47 -2.74 28.27
CA ALA A 328 -9.53 -3.92 29.13
C ALA A 328 -9.56 -3.48 30.59
N VAL A 329 -10.49 -4.05 31.37
CA VAL A 329 -10.60 -3.84 32.81
C VAL A 329 -10.25 -5.13 33.51
N ILE A 330 -9.26 -5.07 34.41
CA ILE A 330 -8.81 -6.22 35.21
C ILE A 330 -9.04 -5.99 36.70
N ASP A 331 -9.17 -7.07 37.46
CA ASP A 331 -9.14 -7.03 38.93
C ASP A 331 -7.70 -6.95 39.47
N GLU A 332 -7.56 -6.95 40.80
CA GLU A 332 -6.27 -6.91 41.48
C GLU A 332 -5.37 -8.11 41.20
N GLN A 333 -5.96 -9.27 40.89
CA GLN A 333 -5.24 -10.51 40.58
C GLN A 333 -4.79 -10.52 39.11
N GLY A 334 -5.32 -9.62 38.28
CA GLY A 334 -5.04 -9.55 36.86
C GLY A 334 -6.05 -10.30 35.98
N SER A 335 -7.16 -10.77 36.56
CA SER A 335 -8.23 -11.43 35.83
C SER A 335 -9.03 -10.41 35.03
N LEU A 336 -9.32 -10.71 33.77
CA LEU A 336 -10.12 -9.85 32.90
C LEU A 336 -11.59 -9.84 33.34
N ILE A 337 -12.11 -8.65 33.67
CA ILE A 337 -13.52 -8.43 34.03
C ILE A 337 -14.34 -8.16 32.76
N THR A 338 -13.92 -7.18 31.98
CA THR A 338 -14.58 -6.81 30.72
C THR A 338 -13.58 -6.20 29.74
N LYS A 339 -13.91 -6.25 28.45
CA LYS A 339 -13.10 -5.69 27.37
C LYS A 339 -13.97 -5.09 26.28
N ARG A 340 -13.38 -4.19 25.49
CA ARG A 340 -13.94 -3.69 24.22
C ARG A 340 -12.85 -3.71 23.15
N TYR A 341 -13.23 -4.17 21.97
CA TYR A 341 -12.45 -4.06 20.75
C TYR A 341 -13.27 -3.20 19.79
N LEU A 342 -12.82 -1.97 19.55
CA LEU A 342 -13.56 -0.99 18.74
C LEU A 342 -12.71 -0.57 17.55
N MET A 343 -13.36 -0.23 16.43
CA MET A 343 -12.65 0.35 15.30
C MET A 343 -12.33 1.81 15.58
N THR A 344 -11.05 2.20 15.50
CA THR A 344 -10.61 3.59 15.68
C THR A 344 -11.20 4.48 14.59
N ALA A 345 -11.27 3.99 13.34
CA ALA A 345 -11.80 4.71 12.17
C ALA A 345 -11.24 6.15 12.01
N GLY A 346 -9.99 6.36 12.41
CA GLY A 346 -9.35 7.69 12.41
C GLY A 346 -9.89 8.68 13.46
N ARG A 347 -10.76 8.22 14.37
CA ARG A 347 -11.38 9.01 15.44
C ARG A 347 -11.11 8.37 16.81
N PRO A 348 -9.84 8.39 17.29
CA PRO A 348 -9.45 7.70 18.52
C PRO A 348 -10.21 8.18 19.76
N ILE A 349 -10.52 9.48 19.86
CA ILE A 349 -11.28 10.02 20.99
C ILE A 349 -12.70 9.45 21.01
N GLU A 350 -13.38 9.41 19.86
CA GLU A 350 -14.74 8.85 19.77
C GLU A 350 -14.76 7.37 20.15
N ALA A 351 -13.80 6.58 19.66
CA ALA A 351 -13.69 5.16 19.98
C ALA A 351 -13.43 4.93 21.49
N VAL A 352 -12.53 5.71 22.11
CA VAL A 352 -12.30 5.62 23.56
C VAL A 352 -13.55 6.02 24.35
N LEU A 353 -14.24 7.10 23.95
CA LEU A 353 -15.47 7.53 24.60
C LEU A 353 -16.59 6.49 24.51
N GLN A 354 -16.74 5.85 23.34
CA GLN A 354 -17.65 4.74 23.17
C GLN A 354 -17.29 3.58 24.10
N GLY A 355 -16.02 3.16 24.11
CA GLY A 355 -15.55 2.07 24.96
C GLY A 355 -15.75 2.36 26.46
N LEU A 356 -15.44 3.57 26.92
CA LEU A 356 -15.67 4.00 28.29
C LEU A 356 -17.16 4.01 28.65
N ARG A 357 -18.03 4.48 27.75
CA ARG A 357 -19.48 4.46 27.96
C ARG A 357 -19.99 3.03 28.14
N GLU A 358 -19.68 2.16 27.19
CA GLU A 358 -20.14 0.77 27.20
C GLU A 358 -19.61 -0.01 28.41
N ILE A 359 -18.37 0.24 28.82
CA ILE A 359 -17.78 -0.36 30.02
C ILE A 359 -18.44 0.22 31.27
N GLY A 360 -18.62 1.54 31.35
CA GLY A 360 -19.27 2.22 32.48
C GLY A 360 -20.70 1.76 32.70
N GLU A 361 -21.48 1.57 31.63
CA GLU A 361 -22.85 1.03 31.68
C GLU A 361 -22.87 -0.44 32.15
N GLU A 362 -21.85 -1.22 31.80
CA GLU A 362 -21.73 -2.63 32.19
C GLU A 362 -21.32 -2.77 33.66
N ILE A 363 -20.27 -2.08 34.12
CA ILE A 363 -19.75 -2.22 35.49
C ILE A 363 -20.54 -1.39 36.51
N LYS A 364 -21.08 -0.23 36.11
CA LYS A 364 -21.79 0.75 36.97
C LYS A 364 -21.01 1.04 38.25
N ASP A 365 -21.69 1.26 39.37
CA ASP A 365 -21.11 1.58 40.67
C ASP A 365 -20.43 0.39 41.37
N ARG A 366 -20.29 -0.76 40.68
CA ARG A 366 -19.78 -2.02 41.26
C ARG A 366 -18.26 -2.08 41.37
N VAL A 367 -17.55 -1.10 40.82
CA VAL A 367 -16.09 -1.08 40.80
C VAL A 367 -15.52 0.29 41.13
N VAL A 368 -14.28 0.30 41.63
CA VAL A 368 -13.47 1.50 41.86
C VAL A 368 -12.22 1.40 40.99
N VAL A 369 -12.07 2.33 40.05
CA VAL A 369 -10.89 2.37 39.18
C VAL A 369 -9.71 2.92 39.97
N ARG A 370 -8.72 2.07 40.27
CA ARG A 370 -7.52 2.41 41.05
C ARG A 370 -6.34 2.85 40.20
N GLY A 371 -6.33 2.49 38.92
CA GLY A 371 -5.29 2.92 37.99
C GLY A 371 -5.73 2.83 36.55
N VAL A 372 -5.26 3.77 35.73
CA VAL A 372 -5.48 3.79 34.28
C VAL A 372 -4.17 3.90 33.55
N GLY A 373 -3.97 3.03 32.56
CA GLY A 373 -2.80 3.04 31.69
C GLY A 373 -3.18 3.20 30.23
N THR A 374 -2.34 3.90 29.46
CA THR A 374 -2.54 4.06 28.01
C THR A 374 -1.32 3.63 27.21
N THR A 375 -1.55 2.97 26.08
CA THR A 375 -0.53 2.49 25.14
C THR A 375 -0.96 2.66 23.67
N GLY A 376 -0.12 2.23 22.73
CA GLY A 376 -0.35 2.38 21.30
C GLY A 376 0.04 3.75 20.74
N SER A 377 -0.33 4.01 19.50
CA SER A 377 -0.01 5.22 18.75
C SER A 377 -0.64 6.50 19.33
N GLY A 378 -1.87 6.42 19.83
CA GLY A 378 -2.61 7.57 20.40
C GLY A 378 -2.39 7.81 21.91
N ARG A 379 -1.46 7.08 22.52
CA ARG A 379 -1.35 6.95 24.00
C ARG A 379 -1.25 8.26 24.77
N TYR A 380 -0.43 9.21 24.34
CA TYR A 380 -0.21 10.45 25.10
C TYR A 380 -1.43 11.36 25.09
N MET A 381 -2.08 11.49 23.92
CA MET A 381 -3.31 12.26 23.79
C MET A 381 -4.41 11.70 24.67
N ILE A 382 -4.62 10.38 24.61
CA ILE A 382 -5.66 9.73 25.39
C ILE A 382 -5.31 9.73 26.87
N ALA A 383 -4.03 9.63 27.25
CA ALA A 383 -3.59 9.77 28.63
C ALA A 383 -4.05 11.10 29.25
N ASP A 384 -3.78 12.21 28.56
CA ASP A 384 -4.21 13.54 29.00
C ASP A 384 -5.74 13.67 29.01
N PHE A 385 -6.41 13.07 28.03
CA PHE A 385 -7.87 13.10 27.90
C PHE A 385 -8.58 12.35 29.05
N VAL A 386 -8.16 11.12 29.35
CA VAL A 386 -8.79 10.26 30.38
C VAL A 386 -8.23 10.49 31.79
N GLY A 387 -7.08 11.15 31.91
CA GLY A 387 -6.33 11.25 33.16
C GLY A 387 -5.63 9.93 33.50
N ALA A 388 -4.87 9.37 32.57
CA ALA A 388 -4.13 8.13 32.81
C ALA A 388 -2.97 8.34 33.80
N ASP A 389 -2.73 7.35 34.65
CA ASP A 389 -1.68 7.36 35.66
C ASP A 389 -0.31 7.00 35.08
N ILE A 390 -0.29 6.21 34.00
CA ILE A 390 0.94 5.77 33.34
C ILE A 390 0.75 5.62 31.82
N VAL A 391 1.77 6.04 31.08
CA VAL A 391 1.86 5.86 29.64
C VAL A 391 3.08 4.98 29.33
N LYS A 392 2.87 3.90 28.58
CA LYS A 392 3.95 2.99 28.14
C LYS A 392 3.83 2.63 26.67
N ASN A 393 4.93 2.11 26.11
CA ASN A 393 4.95 1.61 24.74
C ASN A 393 4.16 0.29 24.64
N GLU A 394 3.60 0.04 23.46
CA GLU A 394 2.80 -1.15 23.16
C GLU A 394 3.62 -2.43 23.26
N ILE A 395 4.91 -2.39 22.85
CA ILE A 395 5.83 -3.53 22.99
C ILE A 395 5.89 -4.01 24.44
N THR A 396 6.00 -3.09 25.39
CA THR A 396 6.02 -3.41 26.82
C THR A 396 4.68 -3.98 27.27
N ALA A 397 3.56 -3.39 26.84
CA ALA A 397 2.24 -3.87 27.22
C ALA A 397 1.97 -5.30 26.68
N GLN A 398 2.24 -5.56 25.41
CA GLN A 398 2.09 -6.89 24.80
C GLN A 398 2.96 -7.94 25.51
N ALA A 399 4.22 -7.60 25.78
CA ALA A 399 5.13 -8.47 26.53
C ALA A 399 4.63 -8.75 27.96
N THR A 400 4.16 -7.73 28.68
CA THR A 400 3.60 -7.90 30.03
C THR A 400 2.38 -8.81 30.03
N ALA A 401 1.46 -8.65 29.06
CA ALA A 401 0.30 -9.53 28.94
C ALA A 401 0.71 -10.97 28.62
N ALA A 402 1.64 -11.16 27.67
CA ALA A 402 2.11 -12.49 27.28
C ALA A 402 2.79 -13.21 28.46
N SER A 403 3.72 -12.55 29.14
CA SER A 403 4.45 -13.11 30.28
C SER A 403 3.56 -13.38 31.50
N PHE A 404 2.47 -12.62 31.66
CA PHE A 404 1.46 -12.89 32.69
C PHE A 404 0.61 -14.13 32.36
N ILE A 405 0.30 -14.36 31.08
CA ILE A 405 -0.50 -15.50 30.62
C ILE A 405 0.32 -16.81 30.64
N ASP A 406 1.56 -16.76 30.14
CA ASP A 406 2.52 -17.86 30.18
C ASP A 406 3.92 -17.30 30.49
N PRO A 407 4.46 -17.53 31.70
CA PRO A 407 5.80 -17.07 32.08
C PRO A 407 6.93 -17.65 31.22
N GLU A 408 6.70 -18.76 30.51
CA GLU A 408 7.68 -19.43 29.66
C GLU A 408 7.61 -18.98 28.18
N VAL A 409 6.75 -18.01 27.84
CA VAL A 409 6.69 -17.44 26.50
C VAL A 409 8.01 -16.76 26.13
N ASP A 410 8.56 -17.11 24.96
CA ASP A 410 9.86 -16.61 24.51
C ASP A 410 9.78 -15.76 23.23
N THR A 411 8.67 -15.87 22.49
CA THR A 411 8.49 -15.19 21.22
C THR A 411 7.05 -14.75 21.07
N ILE A 412 6.83 -13.51 20.67
CA ILE A 412 5.52 -12.95 20.35
C ILE A 412 5.52 -12.51 18.90
N PHE A 413 4.57 -13.03 18.14
CA PHE A 413 4.15 -12.49 16.86
C PHE A 413 2.85 -11.72 17.09
N GLU A 414 2.84 -10.43 16.83
CA GLU A 414 1.63 -9.62 16.86
C GLU A 414 1.38 -9.11 15.45
N ILE A 415 0.22 -9.46 14.86
CA ILE A 415 -0.16 -8.96 13.54
C ILE A 415 -1.53 -8.29 13.64
N GLY A 416 -1.48 -6.97 13.67
CA GLY A 416 -2.65 -6.10 13.68
C GLY A 416 -3.25 -5.88 12.29
N GLY A 417 -4.06 -4.82 12.18
CA GLY A 417 -4.70 -4.44 10.93
C GLY A 417 -3.77 -3.72 9.95
N GLN A 418 -2.76 -2.98 10.43
CA GLN A 418 -1.87 -2.14 9.60
C GLN A 418 -0.38 -2.29 9.92
N ASP A 419 -0.05 -2.79 11.10
CA ASP A 419 1.31 -3.03 11.53
C ASP A 419 1.45 -4.47 12.06
N SER A 420 2.70 -4.87 12.20
CA SER A 420 3.06 -6.18 12.72
C SER A 420 4.36 -6.07 13.49
N LYS A 421 4.46 -6.83 14.59
CA LYS A 421 5.48 -6.70 15.62
C LYS A 421 6.01 -8.07 16.00
N TYR A 422 7.34 -8.18 15.97
CA TYR A 422 8.07 -9.30 16.54
C TYR A 422 8.64 -8.85 17.89
N ILE A 423 8.49 -9.69 18.92
CA ILE A 423 9.08 -9.45 20.25
C ILE A 423 9.72 -10.75 20.74
N SER A 424 10.98 -10.69 21.15
CA SER A 424 11.67 -11.78 21.81
C SER A 424 11.77 -11.52 23.31
N LEU A 425 11.48 -12.55 24.09
CA LEU A 425 11.51 -12.53 25.54
C LEU A 425 12.53 -13.55 26.07
N ARG A 426 13.20 -13.18 27.16
CA ARG A 426 14.02 -14.08 27.97
C ARG A 426 13.73 -13.80 29.44
N ASP A 427 13.27 -14.81 30.16
CA ASP A 427 12.89 -14.70 31.58
C ASP A 427 11.89 -13.55 31.84
N GLY A 428 10.92 -13.38 30.94
CA GLY A 428 9.91 -12.31 30.98
C GLY A 428 10.41 -10.91 30.56
N VAL A 429 11.67 -10.77 30.18
CA VAL A 429 12.28 -9.49 29.76
C VAL A 429 12.42 -9.42 28.24
N ILE A 430 12.09 -8.27 27.65
CA ILE A 430 12.27 -8.01 26.22
C ILE A 430 13.76 -7.90 25.90
N VAL A 431 14.26 -8.80 25.05
CA VAL A 431 15.66 -8.81 24.59
C VAL A 431 15.82 -8.28 23.17
N ASP A 432 14.79 -8.42 22.34
CA ASP A 432 14.77 -7.87 20.98
C ASP A 432 13.33 -7.59 20.55
N PHE A 433 13.14 -6.63 19.63
CA PHE A 433 11.86 -6.38 18.99
C PHE A 433 12.03 -5.72 17.62
N GLU A 434 11.08 -5.93 16.72
CA GLU A 434 11.00 -5.27 15.43
C GLU A 434 9.56 -4.93 15.09
N MET A 435 9.34 -3.85 14.35
CA MET A 435 8.01 -3.43 13.92
C MET A 435 8.01 -2.93 12.49
N ASN A 436 7.11 -3.46 11.68
CA ASN A 436 6.85 -2.93 10.35
C ASN A 436 5.84 -1.78 10.43
N LYS A 437 6.30 -0.55 10.16
CA LYS A 437 5.48 0.68 10.25
C LYS A 437 4.86 1.14 8.93
N ALA A 438 5.22 0.52 7.80
CA ALA A 438 5.00 1.15 6.49
C ALA A 438 4.27 0.27 5.45
N CYS A 439 4.06 -1.02 5.72
CA CYS A 439 3.47 -1.93 4.74
C CYS A 439 2.18 -2.57 5.23
N ALA A 440 1.10 -2.40 4.47
CA ALA A 440 -0.13 -3.19 4.65
C ALA A 440 0.03 -4.65 4.17
N ALA A 441 1.16 -4.99 3.53
CA ALA A 441 1.45 -6.37 3.17
C ALA A 441 1.72 -7.18 4.42
N GLY A 442 1.09 -8.35 4.53
CA GLY A 442 1.24 -9.22 5.71
C GLY A 442 0.39 -8.82 6.92
N THR A 443 -0.65 -7.99 6.75
CA THR A 443 -1.55 -7.59 7.85
C THR A 443 -3.00 -8.06 7.63
N GLY A 444 -3.83 -7.96 8.67
CA GLY A 444 -5.25 -8.36 8.61
C GLY A 444 -6.05 -7.63 7.52
N SER A 445 -5.76 -6.34 7.30
CA SER A 445 -6.45 -5.54 6.28
C SER A 445 -6.22 -6.05 4.85
N PHE A 446 -5.06 -6.67 4.59
CA PHE A 446 -4.79 -7.27 3.29
C PHE A 446 -5.67 -8.51 3.07
N LEU A 447 -5.83 -9.40 4.07
CA LEU A 447 -6.72 -10.56 3.92
C LEU A 447 -8.16 -10.13 3.70
N GLU A 448 -8.63 -9.11 4.41
CA GLU A 448 -9.98 -8.58 4.26
C GLU A 448 -10.21 -8.08 2.81
N GLU A 449 -9.30 -7.23 2.29
CA GLU A 449 -9.39 -6.71 0.92
C GLU A 449 -9.31 -7.83 -0.14
N GLN A 450 -8.51 -8.89 0.07
CA GLN A 450 -8.44 -10.02 -0.88
C GLN A 450 -9.65 -10.96 -0.77
N ALA A 451 -10.19 -11.16 0.43
CA ALA A 451 -11.35 -12.00 0.67
C ALA A 451 -12.61 -11.40 0.02
N GLU A 452 -12.82 -10.09 0.18
CA GLU A 452 -13.92 -9.35 -0.46
C GLU A 452 -13.86 -9.49 -1.99
N LYS A 453 -12.67 -9.38 -2.60
CA LYS A 453 -12.47 -9.57 -4.05
C LYS A 453 -12.82 -10.98 -4.53
N LEU A 454 -12.60 -11.99 -3.70
CA LEU A 454 -13.00 -13.37 -3.98
C LEU A 454 -14.46 -13.66 -3.63
N ASN A 455 -15.18 -12.66 -3.13
CA ASN A 455 -16.54 -12.73 -2.60
C ASN A 455 -16.65 -13.78 -1.47
N ILE A 456 -15.76 -13.67 -0.49
CA ILE A 456 -15.64 -14.55 0.67
C ILE A 456 -15.63 -13.70 1.94
N SER A 457 -16.46 -14.05 2.92
CA SER A 457 -16.43 -13.40 4.23
C SER A 457 -15.15 -13.75 4.99
N ILE A 458 -14.36 -12.74 5.37
CA ILE A 458 -13.13 -12.93 6.16
C ILE A 458 -13.40 -13.58 7.53
N LYS A 459 -14.56 -13.30 8.13
CA LYS A 459 -14.95 -13.79 9.47
C LYS A 459 -15.58 -15.17 9.45
N GLU A 460 -16.43 -15.44 8.46
CA GLU A 460 -17.29 -16.63 8.46
C GLU A 460 -16.77 -17.75 7.56
N GLU A 461 -16.08 -17.41 6.47
CA GLU A 461 -15.81 -18.37 5.39
C GLU A 461 -14.33 -18.60 5.13
N PHE A 462 -13.48 -17.57 5.27
CA PHE A 462 -12.08 -17.63 4.82
C PHE A 462 -11.33 -18.86 5.35
N ALA A 463 -11.26 -19.03 6.68
CA ALA A 463 -10.49 -20.11 7.27
C ALA A 463 -11.05 -21.48 6.90
N ARG A 464 -12.38 -21.65 6.93
CA ARG A 464 -13.06 -22.90 6.58
C ARG A 464 -12.76 -23.30 5.14
N THR A 465 -12.84 -22.37 4.20
CA THR A 465 -12.57 -22.63 2.78
C THR A 465 -11.08 -22.89 2.55
N ALA A 466 -10.18 -22.14 3.20
CA ALA A 466 -8.74 -22.36 3.10
C ALA A 466 -8.32 -23.75 3.61
N PHE A 467 -8.97 -24.27 4.65
CA PHE A 467 -8.69 -25.62 5.17
C PHE A 467 -9.06 -26.76 4.23
N CYS A 468 -9.91 -26.52 3.22
CA CYS A 468 -10.22 -27.51 2.19
C CYS A 468 -9.12 -27.62 1.11
N SER A 469 -8.09 -26.77 1.15
CA SER A 469 -7.01 -26.80 0.17
C SER A 469 -6.07 -27.98 0.36
N GLU A 470 -5.87 -28.74 -0.71
CA GLU A 470 -4.88 -29.81 -0.79
C GLU A 470 -3.56 -29.34 -1.44
N ASN A 471 -3.60 -28.23 -2.18
CA ASN A 471 -2.44 -27.69 -2.88
C ASN A 471 -2.45 -26.15 -2.87
N PRO A 472 -2.22 -25.49 -1.72
CA PRO A 472 -2.27 -24.04 -1.60
C PRO A 472 -1.34 -23.31 -2.58
N CYS A 473 -1.85 -22.29 -3.28
CA CYS A 473 -1.09 -21.56 -4.30
C CYS A 473 0.11 -20.80 -3.71
N ARG A 474 1.20 -20.70 -4.48
CA ARG A 474 2.35 -19.83 -4.15
C ARG A 474 2.08 -18.43 -4.68
N LEU A 475 1.70 -17.49 -3.81
CA LEU A 475 1.39 -16.11 -4.23
C LEU A 475 2.54 -15.13 -3.98
N GLY A 476 3.57 -15.56 -3.25
CA GLY A 476 4.80 -14.82 -2.93
C GLY A 476 4.66 -13.90 -1.73
N GLU A 477 5.77 -13.31 -1.28
CA GLU A 477 5.85 -12.58 0.00
C GLU A 477 6.09 -11.06 -0.11
N ARG A 478 5.91 -10.48 -1.30
CA ARG A 478 6.23 -9.06 -1.57
C ARG A 478 5.15 -8.12 -1.04
N CYS A 479 4.86 -7.02 -1.74
CA CYS A 479 3.80 -6.10 -1.32
C CYS A 479 2.42 -6.61 -1.75
N THR A 480 1.37 -6.04 -1.16
CA THR A 480 -0.04 -6.37 -1.43
C THR A 480 -0.37 -6.44 -2.91
N VAL A 481 0.17 -5.50 -3.71
CA VAL A 481 -0.05 -5.44 -5.16
C VAL A 481 0.54 -6.65 -5.88
N PHE A 482 1.76 -7.09 -5.53
CA PHE A 482 2.35 -8.27 -6.17
C PHE A 482 1.60 -9.54 -5.79
N MET A 483 1.22 -9.68 -4.52
CA MET A 483 0.44 -10.83 -4.06
C MET A 483 -0.94 -10.88 -4.72
N GLU A 484 -1.60 -9.72 -4.89
CA GLU A 484 -2.87 -9.60 -5.61
C GLU A 484 -2.73 -10.03 -7.07
N ASN A 485 -1.70 -9.57 -7.78
CA ASN A 485 -1.47 -9.99 -9.16
C ASN A 485 -1.19 -11.48 -9.26
N SER A 486 -0.36 -12.03 -8.36
CA SER A 486 -0.14 -13.48 -8.30
C SER A 486 -1.46 -14.22 -8.08
N LEU A 487 -2.32 -13.74 -7.19
CA LEU A 487 -3.64 -14.30 -6.94
C LEU A 487 -4.51 -14.26 -8.21
N MET A 488 -4.55 -13.14 -8.93
CA MET A 488 -5.34 -13.01 -10.16
C MET A 488 -4.79 -13.91 -11.28
N VAL A 489 -3.47 -13.99 -11.45
CA VAL A 489 -2.84 -14.89 -12.43
C VAL A 489 -3.18 -16.35 -12.14
N ASN A 490 -3.12 -16.76 -10.86
CA ASN A 490 -3.47 -18.12 -10.47
C ASN A 490 -4.98 -18.40 -10.70
N LEU A 491 -5.85 -17.43 -10.37
CA LEU A 491 -7.29 -17.53 -10.65
C LEU A 491 -7.57 -17.67 -12.16
N GLN A 492 -6.89 -16.88 -13.01
CA GLN A 492 -6.99 -16.96 -14.48
C GLN A 492 -6.50 -18.30 -15.04
N ARG A 493 -5.58 -18.97 -14.35
CA ARG A 493 -5.10 -20.33 -14.68
C ARG A 493 -6.03 -21.44 -14.15
N GLY A 494 -7.14 -21.08 -13.50
CA GLY A 494 -8.11 -22.04 -12.98
C GLY A 494 -7.80 -22.56 -11.57
N ALA A 495 -6.97 -21.85 -10.79
CA ALA A 495 -6.78 -22.18 -9.38
C ALA A 495 -8.12 -22.06 -8.61
N ARG A 496 -8.38 -23.03 -7.73
CA ARG A 496 -9.60 -23.04 -6.92
C ARG A 496 -9.51 -22.03 -5.79
N LYS A 497 -10.66 -21.55 -5.31
CA LYS A 497 -10.71 -20.52 -4.26
C LYS A 497 -10.05 -20.99 -2.98
N GLU A 498 -10.25 -22.26 -2.58
CA GLU A 498 -9.60 -22.86 -1.41
C GLU A 498 -8.07 -22.78 -1.49
N ASP A 499 -7.50 -23.08 -2.65
CA ASP A 499 -6.05 -23.07 -2.89
C ASP A 499 -5.49 -21.64 -2.87
N LEU A 500 -6.25 -20.66 -3.39
CA LEU A 500 -5.89 -19.25 -3.32
C LEU A 500 -5.94 -18.70 -1.88
N LEU A 501 -7.00 -19.00 -1.13
CA LEU A 501 -7.18 -18.53 0.25
C LEU A 501 -6.12 -19.12 1.19
N ALA A 502 -5.79 -20.41 1.01
CA ALA A 502 -4.69 -21.02 1.75
C ALA A 502 -3.33 -20.43 1.34
N GLY A 503 -3.13 -20.14 0.06
CA GLY A 503 -1.96 -19.43 -0.45
C GLY A 503 -1.79 -18.03 0.13
N LEU A 504 -2.89 -17.28 0.30
CA LEU A 504 -2.89 -15.96 0.96
C LEU A 504 -2.45 -16.06 2.43
N ALA A 505 -2.91 -17.08 3.15
CA ALA A 505 -2.48 -17.32 4.53
C ALA A 505 -0.96 -17.57 4.62
N TYR A 506 -0.41 -18.40 3.72
CA TYR A 506 1.05 -18.58 3.60
C TYR A 506 1.78 -17.29 3.25
N SER A 507 1.25 -16.51 2.31
CA SER A 507 1.88 -15.28 1.84
C SER A 507 2.03 -14.22 2.95
N ILE A 508 1.06 -14.15 3.87
CA ILE A 508 1.18 -13.32 5.08
C ILE A 508 2.31 -13.81 5.98
N VAL A 509 2.38 -15.11 6.23
CA VAL A 509 3.42 -15.71 7.08
C VAL A 509 4.80 -15.48 6.48
N GLU A 510 4.98 -15.77 5.19
CA GLU A 510 6.24 -15.56 4.49
C GLU A 510 6.64 -14.08 4.51
N ASN A 511 5.69 -13.17 4.28
CA ASN A 511 5.96 -11.74 4.37
C ASN A 511 6.40 -11.34 5.78
N TYR A 512 5.67 -11.79 6.81
CA TYR A 512 5.98 -11.48 8.20
C TYR A 512 7.36 -12.00 8.60
N ILE A 513 7.68 -13.26 8.28
CA ILE A 513 8.99 -13.84 8.60
C ILE A 513 10.11 -13.11 7.85
N ASN A 514 9.95 -12.84 6.56
CA ASN A 514 11.02 -12.24 5.75
C ASN A 514 11.19 -10.74 5.98
N ARG A 515 10.13 -10.01 6.37
CA ARG A 515 10.15 -8.54 6.50
C ARG A 515 10.18 -8.03 7.92
N VAL A 516 9.54 -8.72 8.86
CA VAL A 516 9.44 -8.30 10.27
C VAL A 516 10.45 -9.06 11.11
N VAL A 517 10.40 -10.39 11.08
CA VAL A 517 11.37 -11.20 11.83
C VAL A 517 12.77 -10.99 11.24
N ALA A 518 12.88 -11.01 9.90
CA ALA A 518 14.08 -10.64 9.16
C ALA A 518 15.35 -11.37 9.64
N GLY A 519 15.23 -12.70 9.86
CA GLY A 519 16.33 -13.56 10.30
C GLY A 519 16.58 -13.57 11.81
N ARG A 520 15.79 -12.84 12.61
CA ARG A 520 15.88 -12.90 14.07
C ARG A 520 15.50 -14.29 14.62
N PRO A 521 16.06 -14.70 15.77
CA PRO A 521 15.76 -16.00 16.36
C PRO A 521 14.28 -16.18 16.70
N ILE A 522 13.71 -17.34 16.40
CA ILE A 522 12.36 -17.71 16.84
C ILE A 522 12.50 -18.84 17.85
N GLY A 523 11.99 -18.63 19.07
CA GLY A 523 12.04 -19.62 20.15
C GLY A 523 11.05 -20.78 19.97
N GLU A 524 10.71 -21.46 21.07
CA GLU A 524 9.80 -22.62 21.08
C GLU A 524 8.40 -22.26 21.57
N ARG A 525 8.28 -21.35 22.54
CA ARG A 525 6.98 -20.91 23.09
C ARG A 525 6.53 -19.62 22.41
N ILE A 526 5.90 -19.80 21.26
CA ILE A 526 5.47 -18.71 20.39
C ILE A 526 4.01 -18.34 20.63
N PHE A 527 3.77 -17.08 20.99
CA PHE A 527 2.43 -16.49 21.03
C PHE A 527 2.11 -15.77 19.73
N PHE A 528 0.93 -16.02 19.17
CA PHE A 528 0.41 -15.25 18.04
C PHE A 528 -0.81 -14.42 18.47
N GLN A 529 -0.62 -13.11 18.48
CA GLN A 529 -1.50 -12.08 19.00
C GLN A 529 -1.99 -11.12 17.90
N GLY A 530 -2.97 -10.28 18.23
CA GLY A 530 -3.54 -9.29 17.32
C GLY A 530 -4.79 -9.80 16.59
N GLY A 531 -5.36 -8.92 15.75
CA GLY A 531 -6.59 -9.19 15.03
C GLY A 531 -6.47 -10.33 14.01
N THR A 532 -5.29 -10.53 13.43
CA THR A 532 -5.07 -11.57 12.41
C THR A 532 -5.13 -12.99 13.01
N ALA A 533 -4.89 -13.14 14.32
CA ALA A 533 -4.97 -14.43 15.02
C ALA A 533 -6.41 -15.01 15.14
N PHE A 534 -7.45 -14.21 14.81
CA PHE A 534 -8.80 -14.75 14.57
C PHE A 534 -8.85 -15.70 13.38
N ASN A 535 -8.05 -15.43 12.34
CA ASN A 535 -8.02 -16.24 11.14
C ASN A 535 -7.15 -17.49 11.36
N LYS A 536 -7.80 -18.61 11.65
CA LYS A 536 -7.12 -19.87 11.95
C LYS A 536 -6.31 -20.44 10.78
N ALA A 537 -6.59 -20.03 9.53
CA ALA A 537 -5.74 -20.41 8.40
C ALA A 537 -4.34 -19.79 8.50
N VAL A 538 -4.20 -18.56 9.04
CA VAL A 538 -2.89 -17.93 9.25
C VAL A 538 -2.12 -18.62 10.36
N VAL A 539 -2.80 -19.01 11.45
CA VAL A 539 -2.19 -19.79 12.53
C VAL A 539 -1.64 -21.12 11.99
N ALA A 540 -2.45 -21.84 11.21
CA ALA A 540 -2.04 -23.09 10.58
C ALA A 540 -0.85 -22.87 9.61
N ALA A 541 -0.88 -21.80 8.83
CA ALA A 541 0.21 -21.44 7.93
C ALA A 541 1.53 -21.20 8.69
N PHE A 542 1.51 -20.52 9.85
CA PHE A 542 2.69 -20.35 10.69
C PHE A 542 3.25 -21.69 11.16
N GLU A 543 2.40 -22.60 11.64
CA GLU A 543 2.83 -23.91 12.10
C GLU A 543 3.45 -24.75 10.97
N LYS A 544 2.83 -24.73 9.77
CA LYS A 544 3.36 -25.45 8.62
C LYS A 544 4.64 -24.85 8.07
N PHE A 545 4.77 -23.52 8.10
CA PHE A 545 5.95 -22.82 7.62
C PHE A 545 7.14 -22.99 8.57
N LEU A 546 6.93 -22.84 9.88
CA LEU A 546 8.00 -22.91 10.89
C LEU A 546 8.30 -24.33 11.38
N GLY A 547 7.35 -25.26 11.23
CA GLY A 547 7.44 -26.59 11.86
C GLY A 547 7.36 -26.54 13.39
N LYS A 548 6.85 -25.45 13.96
CA LYS A 548 6.74 -25.18 15.40
C LYS A 548 5.28 -25.00 15.79
N LYS A 549 4.92 -25.29 17.05
CA LYS A 549 3.58 -25.03 17.56
C LYS A 549 3.38 -23.54 17.82
N ILE A 550 2.21 -23.02 17.49
CA ILE A 550 1.84 -21.62 17.72
C ILE A 550 0.69 -21.60 18.74
N THR A 551 0.84 -20.79 19.78
CA THR A 551 -0.22 -20.59 20.78
C THR A 551 -0.94 -19.28 20.49
N VAL A 552 -2.27 -19.33 20.35
CA VAL A 552 -3.09 -18.12 20.31
C VAL A 552 -3.65 -17.91 21.72
N PRO A 553 -3.19 -16.91 22.48
CA PRO A 553 -3.61 -16.74 23.86
C PRO A 553 -5.09 -16.32 23.95
N PRO A 554 -5.76 -16.57 25.10
CA PRO A 554 -7.08 -16.01 25.35
C PRO A 554 -7.06 -14.50 25.22
N ASN A 555 -8.12 -13.91 24.65
CA ASN A 555 -8.23 -12.46 24.45
C ASN A 555 -7.08 -11.84 23.64
N HIS A 556 -6.47 -12.60 22.72
CA HIS A 556 -5.41 -12.15 21.81
C HIS A 556 -5.70 -10.84 21.05
N ASP A 557 -6.98 -10.46 20.94
CA ASP A 557 -7.48 -9.25 20.31
C ASP A 557 -7.25 -7.97 21.12
N VAL A 558 -7.07 -8.08 22.44
CA VAL A 558 -6.92 -6.93 23.36
C VAL A 558 -5.73 -7.07 24.32
N THR A 559 -4.75 -7.93 24.01
CA THR A 559 -3.58 -8.19 24.87
C THR A 559 -2.81 -6.91 25.21
N GLY A 560 -2.68 -5.97 24.28
CA GLY A 560 -2.07 -4.66 24.55
C GLY A 560 -2.80 -3.88 25.64
N ALA A 561 -4.13 -3.86 25.64
CA ALA A 561 -4.93 -3.24 26.68
C ALA A 561 -4.82 -3.99 28.02
N ILE A 562 -4.84 -5.33 28.01
CA ILE A 562 -4.65 -6.15 29.23
C ILE A 562 -3.30 -5.87 29.87
N GLY A 563 -2.23 -5.90 29.07
CA GLY A 563 -0.89 -5.62 29.53
C GLY A 563 -0.74 -4.21 30.10
N MET A 564 -1.40 -3.22 29.47
CA MET A 564 -1.40 -1.86 29.99
C MET A 564 -2.16 -1.73 31.32
N ALA A 565 -3.25 -2.50 31.51
CA ALA A 565 -3.96 -2.55 32.78
C ALA A 565 -3.09 -3.18 33.89
N LEU A 566 -2.34 -4.25 33.57
CA LEU A 566 -1.36 -4.87 34.50
C LEU A 566 -0.25 -3.89 34.89
N ILE A 567 0.30 -3.16 33.91
CA ILE A 567 1.30 -2.11 34.16
C ILE A 567 0.74 -1.01 35.06
N ALA A 568 -0.51 -0.57 34.83
CA ALA A 568 -1.16 0.44 35.66
C ALA A 568 -1.35 -0.06 37.11
N ARG A 569 -1.78 -1.32 37.28
CA ARG A 569 -1.89 -1.97 38.59
C ARG A 569 -0.57 -1.95 39.34
N ASP A 570 0.48 -2.46 38.71
CA ASP A 570 1.78 -2.60 39.35
C ASP A 570 2.39 -1.22 39.65
N TYR A 571 2.19 -0.23 38.77
CA TYR A 571 2.61 1.15 38.99
C TYR A 571 1.93 1.79 40.21
N VAL A 572 0.61 1.63 40.33
CA VAL A 572 -0.17 2.15 41.46
C VAL A 572 0.25 1.49 42.78
N LYS A 573 0.37 0.15 42.78
CA LYS A 573 0.80 -0.63 43.96
C LYS A 573 2.22 -0.26 44.41
N ASN A 574 3.18 -0.22 43.49
CA ASN A 574 4.58 0.04 43.81
C ASN A 574 4.84 1.47 44.29
N ARG A 575 3.97 2.43 43.95
CA ARG A 575 4.09 3.84 44.37
C ARG A 575 3.16 4.22 45.53
N GLY A 576 2.31 3.31 46.00
CA GLY A 576 1.33 3.59 47.05
C GLY A 576 0.34 4.68 46.67
N ILE A 577 -0.10 4.73 45.40
CA ILE A 577 -1.06 5.73 44.93
C ILE A 577 -2.47 5.34 45.43
N GLU A 578 -3.05 6.15 46.33
CA GLU A 578 -4.37 5.85 46.91
C GLU A 578 -5.54 6.18 45.96
N LYS A 579 -5.35 7.17 45.06
CA LYS A 579 -6.37 7.67 44.14
C LYS A 579 -5.80 7.92 42.74
N SER A 580 -6.43 7.32 41.73
CA SER A 580 -6.11 7.52 40.31
C SER A 580 -6.43 8.94 39.83
N ASN A 581 -5.70 9.41 38.82
CA ASN A 581 -6.00 10.62 38.06
C ASN A 581 -7.19 10.47 37.10
N PHE A 582 -7.77 9.27 37.03
CA PHE A 582 -8.87 8.96 36.12
C PHE A 582 -10.02 9.94 36.29
N LYS A 583 -10.39 10.59 35.20
CA LYS A 583 -11.42 11.64 35.17
C LYS A 583 -12.85 11.07 35.21
N GLY A 584 -13.02 9.75 35.26
CA GLY A 584 -14.30 9.05 35.38
C GLY A 584 -14.93 8.68 34.04
N PHE A 585 -15.98 7.85 34.08
CA PHE A 585 -16.70 7.42 32.88
C PHE A 585 -17.58 8.52 32.26
N ASP A 586 -17.88 9.60 33.00
CA ASP A 586 -18.68 10.75 32.52
C ASP A 586 -17.97 11.67 31.53
N LEU A 587 -16.72 11.35 31.16
CA LEU A 587 -15.93 12.07 30.14
C LEU A 587 -16.66 12.24 28.79
N VAL A 588 -17.62 11.36 28.51
CA VAL A 588 -18.49 11.38 27.33
C VAL A 588 -19.23 12.71 27.15
N ASN A 589 -19.51 13.42 28.24
CA ASN A 589 -20.33 14.64 28.19
C ASN A 589 -19.52 15.93 27.97
N ARG A 590 -18.18 15.86 27.89
CA ARG A 590 -17.33 17.05 27.72
C ARG A 590 -17.24 17.46 26.26
N LYS A 591 -17.48 18.74 25.97
CA LYS A 591 -17.29 19.28 24.61
C LYS A 591 -15.80 19.47 24.32
N TYR A 592 -15.44 19.23 23.06
CA TYR A 592 -14.09 19.50 22.55
C TYR A 592 -14.18 20.06 21.13
N SER A 593 -13.17 20.84 20.73
CA SER A 593 -13.04 21.34 19.35
C SER A 593 -11.77 20.79 18.71
N LEU A 594 -11.89 20.31 17.47
CA LEU A 594 -10.78 19.84 16.63
C LEU A 594 -10.42 20.89 15.59
N ASN A 595 -9.14 21.13 15.41
CA ASN A 595 -8.58 21.90 14.30
C ASN A 595 -7.29 21.22 13.83
N SER A 596 -6.75 21.54 12.67
CA SER A 596 -5.46 21.02 12.22
C SER A 596 -4.57 22.12 11.61
N PHE A 597 -3.27 21.84 11.46
CA PHE A 597 -2.31 22.70 10.78
C PHE A 597 -1.15 21.91 10.20
N GLU A 598 -0.51 22.43 9.15
CA GLU A 598 0.67 21.81 8.52
C GLU A 598 1.95 22.10 9.31
N CYS A 599 2.69 21.05 9.70
CA CYS A 599 3.99 21.18 10.37
C CYS A 599 5.10 21.52 9.37
N LYS A 600 5.59 22.75 9.42
CA LYS A 600 6.76 23.21 8.64
C LYS A 600 8.11 22.85 9.28
N GLY A 601 8.13 21.83 10.15
CA GLY A 601 9.32 21.44 10.91
C GLY A 601 10.36 20.67 10.08
N CYS A 602 9.93 20.03 8.99
CA CYS A 602 10.78 19.35 8.03
C CYS A 602 10.03 19.17 6.71
N GLU A 603 10.70 18.63 5.69
CA GLU A 603 10.14 18.44 4.35
C GLU A 603 8.96 17.46 4.27
N ASN A 604 8.69 16.70 5.35
CA ASN A 604 7.53 15.81 5.41
C ASN A 604 6.19 16.56 5.47
N LEU A 605 6.20 17.85 5.88
CA LEU A 605 5.01 18.71 5.96
C LEU A 605 3.79 18.00 6.57
N CYS A 606 3.99 17.27 7.67
CA CYS A 606 2.93 16.45 8.24
C CYS A 606 1.81 17.32 8.80
N GLU A 607 0.56 16.94 8.57
CA GLU A 607 -0.58 17.60 9.18
C GLU A 607 -0.70 17.21 10.66
N ILE A 608 -0.82 18.22 11.52
CA ILE A 608 -0.93 18.08 12.97
C ILE A 608 -2.33 18.51 13.38
N ASN A 609 -3.07 17.56 13.94
CA ASN A 609 -4.35 17.81 14.59
C ASN A 609 -4.10 18.42 15.98
N ARG A 610 -4.91 19.42 16.34
CA ARG A 610 -4.95 20.05 17.66
C ARG A 610 -6.35 19.95 18.26
N VAL A 611 -6.44 19.49 19.50
CA VAL A 611 -7.68 19.29 20.25
C VAL A 611 -7.73 20.27 21.40
N LYS A 612 -8.84 21.01 21.52
CA LYS A 612 -9.14 21.85 22.70
C LYS A 612 -10.27 21.21 23.47
N ILE A 613 -10.02 20.83 24.72
CA ILE A 613 -11.04 20.28 25.61
C ILE A 613 -11.58 21.42 26.48
N GLU A 614 -12.90 21.46 26.66
CA GLU A 614 -13.56 22.41 27.56
C GLU A 614 -13.03 22.23 29.00
N GLY A 615 -12.55 23.33 29.60
CA GLY A 615 -11.96 23.35 30.94
C GLY A 615 -10.45 23.14 31.01
N GLU A 616 -9.78 22.71 29.92
CA GLU A 616 -8.32 22.53 29.89
C GLU A 616 -7.62 23.76 29.29
N LYS A 617 -6.52 24.21 29.90
CA LYS A 617 -5.80 25.43 29.44
C LYS A 617 -5.01 25.20 28.14
N GLU A 618 -4.47 24.01 27.93
CA GLU A 618 -3.60 23.71 26.78
C GLU A 618 -4.35 22.97 25.66
N TYR A 619 -3.71 22.87 24.49
CA TYR A 619 -4.15 22.04 23.37
C TYR A 619 -3.42 20.70 23.41
N LEU A 620 -4.09 19.63 23.01
CA LEU A 620 -3.46 18.34 22.73
C LEU A 620 -3.15 18.25 21.23
N PHE A 621 -2.02 17.65 20.85
CA PHE A 621 -1.59 17.56 19.46
C PHE A 621 -1.34 16.10 19.04
N TYR A 622 -1.58 15.77 17.77
CA TYR A 622 -1.28 14.46 17.20
C TYR A 622 -1.25 14.47 15.65
N GLY A 623 -0.83 13.37 15.02
CA GLY A 623 -0.76 13.23 13.55
C GLY A 623 0.63 13.47 12.97
N GLY A 624 1.60 13.83 13.82
CA GLY A 624 2.99 13.99 13.41
C GLY A 624 3.63 12.66 13.01
N ARG A 625 4.49 12.69 11.99
CA ARG A 625 5.39 11.55 11.68
C ARG A 625 6.56 11.42 12.65
N CYS A 626 6.75 12.44 13.49
CA CYS A 626 7.80 12.53 14.50
C CYS A 626 7.19 13.02 15.80
N GLU A 627 7.89 12.80 16.91
CA GLU A 627 7.40 13.06 18.27
C GLU A 627 7.38 14.55 18.66
N LYS A 628 7.58 15.47 17.69
CA LYS A 628 7.70 16.92 17.91
C LYS A 628 6.52 17.50 18.70
N TYR A 629 5.31 16.99 18.47
CA TYR A 629 4.09 17.45 19.14
C TYR A 629 3.50 16.43 20.12
N ASP A 630 3.96 15.17 20.07
CA ASP A 630 3.43 14.08 20.91
C ASP A 630 4.04 14.07 22.32
N ILE A 631 5.22 14.68 22.48
CA ILE A 631 5.93 14.76 23.76
C ILE A 631 5.84 16.19 24.29
N ARG A 632 5.19 16.38 25.45
CA ARG A 632 5.36 17.57 26.29
C ARG A 632 6.81 17.62 26.80
N ARG A 633 7.74 18.12 25.99
CA ARG A 633 9.09 18.44 26.48
C ARG A 633 8.95 19.55 27.51
N LYS A 634 9.24 19.27 28.79
CA LYS A 634 9.86 20.29 29.63
C LYS A 634 11.15 20.66 28.90
N ARG A 635 11.27 21.90 28.42
CA ARG A 635 12.53 22.43 27.90
C ARG A 635 13.55 22.41 29.04
N THR A 636 14.31 21.34 29.11
CA THR A 636 15.60 21.31 29.79
C THR A 636 16.57 20.88 28.70
N ASN A 637 17.25 21.85 28.10
CA ASN A 637 18.68 21.79 27.71
C ASN A 637 19.04 22.98 26.82
N ASP A 638 19.98 23.80 27.30
CA ASP A 638 20.70 24.90 26.64
C ASP A 638 21.69 24.41 25.57
N ILE A 639 21.40 23.30 24.87
CA ILE A 639 22.33 22.74 23.89
C ILE A 639 22.05 23.38 22.53
N GLU A 640 23.10 23.93 21.91
CA GLU A 640 23.09 24.50 20.56
C GLU A 640 22.63 23.46 19.51
N ASP A 641 22.05 23.92 18.40
CA ASP A 641 21.59 23.03 17.33
C ASP A 641 22.79 22.41 16.59
N LEU A 642 23.25 21.27 17.08
CA LEU A 642 24.41 20.55 16.55
C LEU A 642 24.23 20.13 15.09
N PHE A 643 22.98 19.98 14.59
CA PHE A 643 22.73 19.66 13.19
C PHE A 643 22.96 20.89 12.30
N ALA A 644 22.48 22.06 12.71
CA ALA A 644 22.75 23.31 12.02
C ALA A 644 24.24 23.65 12.02
N PHE A 645 24.91 23.50 13.17
CA PHE A 645 26.35 23.67 13.30
C PHE A 645 27.14 22.76 12.35
N ARG A 646 26.81 21.46 12.32
CA ARG A 646 27.44 20.50 11.41
C ARG A 646 27.24 20.90 9.94
N GLU A 647 26.05 21.33 9.57
CA GLU A 647 25.75 21.72 8.19
C GLU A 647 26.53 22.97 7.75
N GLU A 648 26.67 23.96 8.64
CA GLU A 648 27.50 25.13 8.38
C GLU A 648 28.98 24.75 8.15
N LEU A 649 29.52 23.87 8.99
CA LEU A 649 30.90 23.37 8.83
C LEU A 649 31.11 22.68 7.48
N LEU A 650 30.17 21.84 7.03
CA LEU A 650 30.28 21.13 5.75
C LEU A 650 30.31 22.06 4.53
N TRP A 651 29.72 23.26 4.62
CA TRP A 651 29.70 24.24 3.53
C TRP A 651 30.77 25.33 3.66
N SER A 652 31.37 25.48 4.84
CA SER A 652 32.32 26.55 5.18
C SER A 652 33.41 26.73 4.12
N SER A 653 34.16 25.67 3.82
CA SER A 653 35.28 25.72 2.86
C SER A 653 34.82 26.10 1.44
N HIS A 654 33.68 25.58 0.97
CA HIS A 654 33.15 25.95 -0.34
C HIS A 654 32.77 27.44 -0.39
N ASN A 655 32.11 27.93 0.66
CA ASN A 655 31.69 29.32 0.76
C ASN A 655 32.87 30.30 0.83
N GLU A 656 33.97 29.92 1.49
CA GLU A 656 35.20 30.71 1.49
C GLU A 656 35.78 30.88 0.09
N TRP A 657 35.80 29.83 -0.72
CA TRP A 657 36.25 29.93 -2.12
C TRP A 657 35.31 30.77 -2.99
N LEU A 658 33.99 30.67 -2.78
CA LEU A 658 33.04 31.55 -3.46
C LEU A 658 33.29 33.03 -3.12
N LYS A 659 33.63 33.35 -1.86
CA LYS A 659 34.03 34.71 -1.46
C LYS A 659 35.32 35.13 -2.16
N LYS A 660 36.38 34.30 -2.14
CA LYS A 660 37.65 34.59 -2.84
C LYS A 660 37.43 34.88 -4.33
N ARG A 661 36.52 34.15 -4.99
CA ARG A 661 36.13 34.40 -6.39
C ARG A 661 35.46 35.75 -6.58
N GLN A 662 34.56 36.15 -5.67
CA GLN A 662 33.96 37.48 -5.69
C GLN A 662 34.99 38.59 -5.45
N GLU A 663 36.04 38.29 -4.66
CA GLU A 663 37.16 39.18 -4.34
C GLU A 663 38.27 39.19 -5.41
N GLY A 664 38.07 38.51 -6.56
CA GLY A 664 38.96 38.61 -7.72
C GLY A 664 39.83 37.38 -8.00
N TYR A 665 39.69 36.29 -7.24
CA TYR A 665 40.29 35.01 -7.63
C TYR A 665 39.72 34.55 -8.98
N GLN A 666 40.60 34.34 -9.97
CA GLN A 666 40.21 33.85 -11.28
C GLN A 666 40.58 32.38 -11.44
N PRO A 667 39.57 31.49 -11.60
CA PRO A 667 39.80 30.09 -11.92
C PRO A 667 40.58 29.96 -13.23
N ARG A 668 41.60 29.09 -13.23
CA ARG A 668 42.48 28.87 -14.39
C ARG A 668 41.97 27.79 -15.34
N ARG A 669 41.01 26.98 -14.89
CA ARG A 669 40.34 25.91 -15.64
C ARG A 669 38.88 26.25 -15.86
N GLY A 670 38.15 25.37 -16.56
CA GLY A 670 36.71 25.50 -16.80
C GLY A 670 35.84 25.34 -15.55
N ARG A 671 34.53 25.35 -15.75
CA ARG A 671 33.53 25.12 -14.69
C ARG A 671 33.35 23.62 -14.47
N ILE A 672 33.31 23.20 -13.20
CA ILE A 672 33.04 21.80 -12.83
C ILE A 672 31.91 21.72 -11.81
N GLY A 673 30.95 20.83 -12.07
CA GLY A 673 29.79 20.61 -11.22
C GLY A 673 30.03 19.53 -10.17
N ILE A 674 29.60 19.76 -8.93
CA ILE A 674 29.50 18.72 -7.90
C ILE A 674 28.02 18.56 -7.52
N PRO A 675 27.39 17.41 -7.78
CA PRO A 675 26.04 17.15 -7.31
C PRO A 675 26.05 16.87 -5.80
N TYR A 676 25.16 17.51 -5.05
CA TYR A 676 25.05 17.40 -3.60
C TYR A 676 24.22 16.16 -3.23
N VAL A 677 24.86 14.98 -3.30
CA VAL A 677 24.20 13.66 -3.25
C VAL A 677 24.99 12.66 -2.40
N PHE A 678 24.33 11.70 -1.74
CA PHE A 678 24.97 10.58 -1.02
C PHE A 678 26.14 11.00 -0.11
N PHE A 679 27.30 10.34 -0.19
CA PHE A 679 28.48 10.67 0.62
C PHE A 679 29.06 12.07 0.33
N PHE A 680 28.66 12.75 -0.76
CA PHE A 680 29.11 14.12 -1.01
C PHE A 680 28.56 15.11 0.01
N HIS A 681 27.48 14.76 0.73
CA HIS A 681 27.04 15.55 1.88
C HIS A 681 28.16 15.71 2.91
N ASP A 682 28.89 14.63 3.20
CA ASP A 682 29.88 14.60 4.28
C ASP A 682 31.29 14.97 3.78
N TYR A 683 31.59 14.67 2.52
CA TYR A 683 32.90 14.96 1.90
C TYR A 683 32.93 16.26 1.08
N LEU A 684 31.90 17.09 1.13
CA LEU A 684 31.86 18.36 0.39
C LEU A 684 33.09 19.26 0.67
N PRO A 685 33.54 19.46 1.93
CA PRO A 685 34.71 20.29 2.20
C PRO A 685 35.96 19.80 1.44
N TYR A 686 36.18 18.49 1.41
CA TYR A 686 37.33 17.88 0.74
C TYR A 686 37.25 18.06 -0.78
N TRP A 687 36.16 17.59 -1.40
CA TRP A 687 36.04 17.60 -2.87
C TRP A 687 35.97 19.01 -3.45
N SER A 688 35.24 19.91 -2.78
CA SER A 688 35.18 21.29 -3.23
C SER A 688 36.55 21.96 -3.13
N THR A 689 37.25 21.80 -2.01
CA THR A 689 38.56 22.43 -1.81
C THR A 689 39.57 21.91 -2.82
N LEU A 690 39.63 20.60 -3.02
CA LEU A 690 40.52 19.97 -4.00
C LEU A 690 40.32 20.57 -5.41
N LEU A 691 39.07 20.67 -5.87
CA LEU A 691 38.79 21.18 -7.22
C LEU A 691 39.06 22.68 -7.37
N TRP A 692 38.81 23.47 -6.32
CA TRP A 692 39.17 24.89 -6.30
C TRP A 692 40.68 25.10 -6.37
N GLU A 693 41.45 24.35 -5.58
CA GLU A 693 42.92 24.39 -5.56
C GLU A 693 43.54 23.90 -6.88
N LEU A 694 42.90 22.92 -7.55
CA LEU A 694 43.27 22.51 -8.90
C LEU A 694 42.97 23.57 -9.98
N GLY A 695 42.26 24.64 -9.61
CA GLY A 695 42.00 25.82 -10.44
C GLY A 695 40.68 25.80 -11.20
N PHE A 696 39.73 24.93 -10.86
CA PHE A 696 38.39 24.92 -11.48
C PHE A 696 37.44 25.96 -10.85
N ASP A 697 36.45 26.40 -11.62
CA ASP A 697 35.29 27.14 -11.09
C ASP A 697 34.24 26.13 -10.60
N VAL A 698 34.22 25.85 -9.31
CA VAL A 698 33.42 24.76 -8.72
C VAL A 698 31.98 25.22 -8.48
N VAL A 699 31.02 24.48 -9.01
CA VAL A 699 29.58 24.74 -8.86
C VAL A 699 28.92 23.55 -8.16
N VAL A 700 28.45 23.75 -6.94
CA VAL A 700 27.73 22.72 -6.19
C VAL A 700 26.23 22.89 -6.43
N SER A 701 25.50 21.81 -6.71
CA SER A 701 24.04 21.90 -6.83
C SER A 701 23.42 22.32 -5.49
N ALA A 702 22.32 23.07 -5.50
CA ALA A 702 21.64 23.50 -4.28
C ALA A 702 21.17 22.31 -3.40
N LYS A 703 20.81 22.61 -2.14
CA LYS A 703 20.10 21.64 -1.30
C LYS A 703 18.87 21.11 -2.02
N THR A 704 18.57 19.83 -1.79
CA THR A 704 17.42 19.13 -2.36
C THR A 704 16.17 19.97 -2.18
N ASN A 705 15.42 20.15 -3.26
CA ASN A 705 14.16 20.86 -3.24
C ASN A 705 13.22 20.21 -4.26
N ARG A 706 11.95 20.63 -4.25
CA ARG A 706 10.90 20.04 -5.09
C ARG A 706 11.23 20.09 -6.58
N HIS A 707 11.94 21.12 -7.06
CA HIS A 707 12.32 21.23 -8.46
C HIS A 707 13.38 20.16 -8.82
N ILE A 708 14.44 20.05 -8.02
CA ILE A 708 15.49 19.01 -8.17
C ILE A 708 14.86 17.60 -8.10
N THR A 709 13.99 17.35 -7.13
CA THR A 709 13.26 16.08 -7.02
C THR A 709 12.49 15.74 -8.30
N ASN A 710 11.75 16.71 -8.87
CA ASN A 710 10.96 16.48 -10.07
C ASN A 710 11.86 16.19 -11.28
N LEU A 711 12.94 16.97 -11.47
CA LEU A 711 13.94 16.71 -12.52
C LEU A 711 14.47 15.28 -12.43
N GLY A 712 14.77 14.84 -11.21
CA GLY A 712 15.25 13.49 -10.94
C GLY A 712 14.25 12.41 -11.30
N VAL A 713 13.01 12.53 -10.80
CA VAL A 713 11.93 11.58 -11.10
C VAL A 713 11.64 11.47 -12.59
N GLU A 714 11.76 12.57 -13.34
CA GLU A 714 11.51 12.59 -14.80
C GLU A 714 12.70 12.08 -15.62
N SER A 715 13.92 12.11 -15.08
CA SER A 715 15.15 11.75 -15.79
C SER A 715 15.59 10.29 -15.60
N VAL A 716 15.04 9.58 -14.61
CA VAL A 716 15.50 8.21 -14.29
C VAL A 716 14.78 7.18 -15.17
N LEU A 717 15.55 6.45 -15.97
CA LEU A 717 15.02 5.41 -16.86
C LEU A 717 14.71 4.08 -16.14
N ALA A 718 15.29 3.81 -14.97
CA ALA A 718 15.09 2.60 -14.18
C ALA A 718 14.27 2.87 -12.91
N GLU A 719 13.54 1.86 -12.41
CA GLU A 719 12.91 1.96 -11.09
C GLU A 719 13.98 1.82 -10.01
N THR A 720 14.30 2.94 -9.35
CA THR A 720 15.29 3.02 -8.28
C THR A 720 14.70 3.67 -7.03
N CYS A 721 15.41 3.54 -5.90
CA CYS A 721 15.00 4.19 -4.66
C CYS A 721 15.02 5.72 -4.80
N TYR A 722 14.21 6.41 -3.99
CA TYR A 722 14.04 7.86 -4.06
C TYR A 722 15.37 8.66 -3.98
N PRO A 723 16.35 8.30 -3.13
CA PRO A 723 17.65 8.99 -3.12
C PRO A 723 18.40 8.94 -4.45
N VAL A 724 18.33 7.82 -5.16
CA VAL A 724 18.92 7.68 -6.51
C VAL A 724 18.18 8.57 -7.51
N LYS A 725 16.84 8.63 -7.43
CA LYS A 725 16.06 9.55 -8.26
C LYS A 725 16.45 11.00 -8.00
N VAL A 726 16.59 11.41 -6.74
CA VAL A 726 17.04 12.75 -6.36
C VAL A 726 18.44 13.03 -6.90
N ALA A 727 19.37 12.05 -6.84
CA ALA A 727 20.72 12.23 -7.36
C ALA A 727 20.76 12.55 -8.87
N HIS A 728 19.93 11.87 -9.67
CA HIS A 728 19.74 12.24 -11.08
C HIS A 728 19.21 13.67 -11.24
N GLY A 729 18.35 14.11 -10.31
CA GLY A 729 17.84 15.48 -10.28
C GLY A 729 18.93 16.51 -10.06
N HIS A 730 19.87 16.26 -9.15
CA HIS A 730 21.02 17.16 -8.93
C HIS A 730 21.92 17.25 -10.15
N VAL A 731 22.17 16.12 -10.83
CA VAL A 731 22.93 16.08 -12.08
C VAL A 731 22.20 16.88 -13.17
N ARG A 732 20.90 16.64 -13.36
CA ARG A 732 20.09 17.35 -14.35
C ARG A 732 20.02 18.84 -14.06
N TYR A 733 19.89 19.23 -12.80
CA TYR A 733 19.91 20.63 -12.37
C TYR A 733 21.22 21.32 -12.78
N LEU A 734 22.38 20.68 -12.55
CA LEU A 734 23.67 21.22 -12.99
C LEU A 734 23.77 21.36 -14.51
N MET A 735 23.27 20.37 -15.27
CA MET A 735 23.23 20.45 -16.74
C MET A 735 22.39 21.63 -17.23
N GLU A 736 21.24 21.89 -16.60
CA GLU A 736 20.36 23.03 -16.93
C GLU A 736 21.00 24.38 -16.59
N GLN A 737 21.92 24.42 -15.62
CA GLN A 737 22.78 25.58 -15.34
C GLN A 737 23.96 25.74 -16.34
N GLY A 738 24.00 24.93 -17.40
CA GLY A 738 25.02 24.97 -18.44
C GLY A 738 26.35 24.34 -18.05
N ILE A 739 26.39 23.54 -16.97
CA ILE A 739 27.60 22.83 -16.54
C ILE A 739 27.80 21.60 -17.44
N LYS A 740 28.96 21.55 -18.09
CA LYS A 740 29.32 20.47 -19.04
C LYS A 740 30.12 19.34 -18.39
N ASP A 741 30.96 19.68 -17.42
CA ASP A 741 31.80 18.73 -16.69
C ASP A 741 31.23 18.53 -15.28
N ILE A 742 30.88 17.29 -14.94
CA ILE A 742 30.31 16.93 -13.64
C ILE A 742 31.22 15.90 -12.96
N PHE A 743 31.62 16.18 -11.73
CA PHE A 743 32.46 15.32 -10.93
C PHE A 743 31.63 14.34 -10.09
N LEU A 744 31.82 13.05 -10.35
CA LEU A 744 31.16 11.93 -9.65
C LEU A 744 32.16 10.81 -9.32
N PRO A 745 33.00 10.96 -8.28
CA PRO A 745 33.90 9.91 -7.82
C PRO A 745 33.16 8.67 -7.29
N SER A 746 33.80 7.51 -7.49
CA SER A 746 33.43 6.25 -6.85
C SER A 746 34.42 5.94 -5.73
N PHE A 747 33.92 5.64 -4.54
CA PHE A 747 34.77 5.17 -3.45
C PHE A 747 35.07 3.68 -3.65
N VAL A 748 36.36 3.32 -3.73
CA VAL A 748 36.79 1.92 -3.82
C VAL A 748 36.89 1.34 -2.41
N ASN A 749 37.58 2.04 -1.51
CA ASN A 749 37.70 1.74 -0.10
C ASN A 749 37.45 3.01 0.72
N LEU A 750 36.70 2.89 1.81
CA LEU A 750 36.47 3.93 2.81
C LEU A 750 36.81 3.28 4.15
N CYS A 751 37.88 3.72 4.80
CA CYS A 751 38.18 3.29 6.16
C CYS A 751 37.03 3.73 7.06
N LEU A 752 36.44 2.79 7.79
CA LEU A 752 35.48 3.11 8.84
C LEU A 752 36.22 3.71 10.04
N PRO A 753 35.55 4.42 10.96
CA PRO A 753 36.19 4.98 12.15
C PRO A 753 36.91 3.94 13.04
N ASP A 754 36.62 2.65 12.85
CA ASP A 754 37.20 1.51 13.57
C ASP A 754 38.28 0.75 12.74
N ASP A 755 38.57 1.18 11.50
CA ASP A 755 39.73 0.74 10.70
C ASP A 755 40.96 1.63 10.99
#